data_AF-A0A1H0RST7-F1
#
_entry.id   AF-A0A1H0RST7-F1
#
_cell.length_a   1.000
_cell.length_b   1.000
_cell.length_c   1.000
_cell.angle_alpha   90.00
_cell.angle_beta   90.00
_cell.angle_gamma   90.00
#
_symmetry.space_group_name_H-M   'P 1'
#
loop_
_entity.id
_entity.type
_entity.pdbx_description
1 polymer ?
#
loop_
_entity_poly.entity_id
_entity_poly.type
_entity_poly.pdbx_seq_one_letter_code
_entity_poly.pdbx_strand_id
1 'polypeptide(L)'
;MSNQQPTIIYTLTDEAPLLATSAFLPIIRTFTGPAGVNVVTSDISVAGRILGEFPEYLTEEQRVPDNLAELGRLTQDPDTNIIKLPNISASVFQLVSAIKELQSKGYKIPDFPEDPKTDEEKAIQKRYSKCLGSAVNPVLREGNSDRRAPAAVKNYARKHPHSMGEWSMASRTHVAHMKHGDFYHGEKSITLDRAREVRMELVTKSGKTVVLKPKVALQDGEVIDSMFMSKKALLAFYEDQMEDARKTGVMLSLHVKATMMKVSHPIVFGHAVKVFYKDAFAKHQKLFDELGVNVNNGLVDLYTKIEALPESKKEEVIRDMHACHEHRPELAMVDSAKGISNLHAPNDVIVDASMPAMIRIGGKMWGADGRTKDTKCLIPESTFARIYQEIINFCKTNGAFDPVTMGTVPNVGLMAQKAEEYGSHDKTFEIPEDGEARIVDNATGEVLTALTQQVEQGDIWRMCQVKDAPIRDWVKLAVTRARNSGMPAVFWLDPYRPHEAELIKKVETYLKDYDTKGLDIQIMSQVRAMRYTLERVIRGLDTISVTGNILRDYLTDLFPIMELGTSAKMLSIVPLMAGGGMYETGAGGSAPKHVQQLVEENHLRWDSLGEFLALAVSLEELGIKSGNNRAKVLAKTLDAATGKLLDNAKSPSPKTGQLDNRGSQFYLAMYWAQELAAQTEDADLAKTFAPLAKTLTENEKTIIGELGDVQGKPVDIGGYYKPDEAKLEAIMRPSKTLNAALEAVKG
;
A
#
# COMPACT_ATOMS: atom_id res chain seq x y z
N MET A 1 -2.53 -5.84 -35.40
CA MET A 1 -1.22 -5.77 -34.72
C MET A 1 -0.69 -4.38 -34.94
N SER A 2 -0.41 -3.65 -33.86
CA SER A 2 0.17 -2.30 -33.91
C SER A 2 1.55 -2.36 -34.58
N ASN A 3 1.83 -1.46 -35.52
CA ASN A 3 3.16 -1.28 -36.13
C ASN A 3 4.14 -0.52 -35.21
N GLN A 4 3.76 -0.27 -33.94
CA GLN A 4 4.61 0.42 -32.98
C GLN A 4 5.55 -0.55 -32.28
N GLN A 5 6.76 -0.09 -32.02
CA GLN A 5 7.77 -0.84 -31.29
C GLN A 5 7.25 -1.17 -29.87
N PRO A 6 7.28 -2.45 -29.42
CA PRO A 6 6.86 -2.84 -28.08
C PRO A 6 7.57 -1.99 -27.02
N THR A 7 6.79 -1.30 -26.18
CA THR A 7 7.32 -0.32 -25.22
C THR A 7 6.90 -0.67 -23.79
N ILE A 8 7.85 -0.61 -22.87
CA ILE A 8 7.62 -0.66 -21.42
C ILE A 8 7.78 0.76 -20.86
N ILE A 9 6.81 1.20 -20.07
CA ILE A 9 6.86 2.46 -19.35
C ILE A 9 7.37 2.20 -17.93
N TYR A 10 8.53 2.74 -17.59
CA TYR A 10 9.16 2.60 -16.28
C TYR A 10 8.94 3.88 -15.47
N THR A 11 8.26 3.81 -14.33
CA THR A 11 7.95 5.02 -13.55
C THR A 11 9.18 5.51 -12.79
N LEU A 12 9.49 6.80 -12.90
CA LEU A 12 10.41 7.48 -11.98
C LEU A 12 9.58 8.00 -10.80
N THR A 13 9.99 7.64 -9.58
CA THR A 13 9.22 7.93 -8.36
C THR A 13 10.04 8.75 -7.38
N ASP A 14 10.10 8.37 -6.10
CA ASP A 14 10.66 9.17 -5.02
C ASP A 14 11.63 8.30 -4.20
N GLU A 15 12.52 8.94 -3.44
CA GLU A 15 13.34 8.29 -2.40
C GLU A 15 14.10 7.05 -2.91
N ALA A 16 14.08 5.93 -2.18
CA ALA A 16 14.94 4.78 -2.44
C ALA A 16 14.71 4.10 -3.80
N PRO A 17 13.45 3.87 -4.26
CA PRO A 17 13.19 3.38 -5.60
C PRO A 17 13.74 4.27 -6.72
N LEU A 18 13.71 5.60 -6.56
CA LEU A 18 14.30 6.52 -7.54
C LEU A 18 15.82 6.33 -7.62
N LEU A 19 16.49 6.26 -6.46
CA LEU A 19 17.93 6.00 -6.39
C LEU A 19 18.29 4.66 -7.05
N ALA A 20 17.55 3.60 -6.73
CA ALA A 20 17.75 2.27 -7.32
C ALA A 20 17.51 2.26 -8.84
N THR A 21 16.52 3.02 -9.33
CA THR A 21 16.23 3.18 -10.75
C THR A 21 17.40 3.80 -11.51
N SER A 22 18.09 4.78 -10.92
CA SER A 22 19.27 5.41 -11.55
C SER A 22 20.42 4.43 -11.78
N ALA A 23 20.54 3.38 -10.96
CA ALA A 23 21.50 2.30 -11.18
C ALA A 23 20.95 1.21 -12.13
N PHE A 24 19.66 0.87 -12.02
CA PHE A 24 19.09 -0.30 -12.70
C PHE A 24 18.61 -0.04 -14.12
N LEU A 25 18.00 1.13 -14.38
CA LEU A 25 17.40 1.44 -15.67
C LEU A 25 18.39 1.32 -16.85
N PRO A 26 19.67 1.72 -16.74
CA PRO A 26 20.67 1.46 -17.78
C PRO A 26 20.86 -0.03 -18.08
N ILE A 27 20.85 -0.89 -17.05
CA ILE A 27 20.93 -2.35 -17.20
C ILE A 27 19.70 -2.84 -17.96
N ILE A 28 18.49 -2.45 -17.55
CA ILE A 28 17.25 -2.86 -18.23
C ILE A 28 17.31 -2.50 -19.73
N ARG A 29 17.70 -1.26 -20.06
CA ARG A 29 17.80 -0.80 -21.45
C ARG A 29 18.84 -1.59 -22.27
N THR A 30 20.00 -1.90 -21.68
CA THR A 30 21.02 -2.73 -22.33
C THR A 30 20.49 -4.14 -22.64
N PHE A 31 19.71 -4.74 -21.73
CA PHE A 31 19.23 -6.10 -21.91
C PHE A 31 18.00 -6.21 -22.83
N THR A 32 17.14 -5.18 -22.84
CA THR A 32 15.89 -5.16 -23.62
C THR A 32 16.06 -4.70 -25.07
N GLY A 33 17.07 -3.85 -25.35
CA GLY A 33 17.37 -3.34 -26.68
C GLY A 33 17.51 -4.42 -27.77
N PRO A 34 18.32 -5.49 -27.57
CA PRO A 34 18.48 -6.58 -28.55
C PRO A 34 17.19 -7.38 -28.84
N ALA A 35 16.20 -7.31 -27.96
CA ALA A 35 14.87 -7.89 -28.16
C ALA A 35 13.88 -6.93 -28.85
N GLY A 36 14.33 -5.73 -29.24
CA GLY A 36 13.48 -4.71 -29.85
C GLY A 36 12.47 -4.08 -28.89
N VAL A 37 12.68 -4.23 -27.57
CA VAL A 37 11.78 -3.68 -26.54
C VAL A 37 12.31 -2.30 -26.13
N ASN A 38 11.50 -1.27 -26.32
CA ASN A 38 11.81 0.09 -25.90
C ASN A 38 11.43 0.28 -24.42
N VAL A 39 12.22 1.05 -23.68
CA VAL A 39 11.96 1.36 -22.26
C VAL A 39 11.98 2.88 -22.05
N VAL A 40 10.79 3.45 -21.95
CA VAL A 40 10.56 4.89 -21.73
C VAL A 40 10.29 5.16 -20.26
N THR A 41 10.59 6.37 -19.80
CA THR A 41 10.36 6.77 -18.41
C THR A 41 9.17 7.71 -18.29
N SER A 42 8.45 7.63 -17.17
CA SER A 42 7.39 8.59 -16.82
C SER A 42 7.59 9.05 -15.38
N ASP A 43 7.84 10.35 -15.17
CA ASP A 43 8.09 10.92 -13.85
C ASP A 43 6.76 11.22 -13.14
N ILE A 44 6.53 10.48 -12.06
CA ILE A 44 5.37 10.60 -11.17
C ILE A 44 5.77 10.93 -9.73
N SER A 45 7.00 11.40 -9.52
CA SER A 45 7.50 11.90 -8.23
C SER A 45 6.61 13.02 -7.70
N VAL A 46 6.70 13.30 -6.39
CA VAL A 46 6.01 14.46 -5.78
C VAL A 46 6.39 15.74 -6.50
N ALA A 47 7.69 15.92 -6.77
CA ALA A 47 8.19 17.08 -7.50
C ALA A 47 7.62 17.16 -8.93
N GLY A 48 7.70 16.07 -9.70
CA GLY A 48 7.19 16.01 -11.07
C GLY A 48 5.69 16.31 -11.15
N ARG A 49 4.89 15.77 -10.22
CA ARG A 49 3.44 16.04 -10.15
C ARG A 49 3.12 17.48 -9.77
N ILE A 50 3.86 18.07 -8.82
CA ILE A 50 3.70 19.50 -8.51
C ILE A 50 3.99 20.35 -9.75
N LEU A 51 5.11 20.10 -10.43
CA LEU A 51 5.48 20.89 -11.61
C LEU A 51 4.48 20.73 -12.76
N GLY A 52 3.99 19.51 -13.02
CA GLY A 52 2.96 19.24 -14.02
C GLY A 52 1.61 19.90 -13.72
N GLU A 53 1.29 20.13 -12.45
CA GLU A 53 0.07 20.82 -12.03
C GLU A 53 0.16 22.34 -12.11
N PHE A 54 1.35 22.96 -12.22
CA PHE A 54 1.54 24.43 -12.23
C PHE A 54 2.34 24.96 -13.43
N PRO A 55 2.06 24.55 -14.69
CA PRO A 55 2.88 24.90 -15.86
C PRO A 55 2.96 26.41 -16.16
N GLU A 56 1.97 27.18 -15.75
CA GLU A 56 1.93 28.64 -15.93
C GLU A 56 2.88 29.41 -15.00
N TYR A 57 3.35 28.79 -13.92
CA TYR A 57 4.34 29.34 -13.00
C TYR A 57 5.78 29.01 -13.40
N LEU A 58 5.96 28.30 -14.51
CA LEU A 58 7.24 27.75 -14.98
C LEU A 58 7.71 28.44 -16.27
N THR A 59 9.03 28.58 -16.43
CA THR A 59 9.61 28.92 -17.74
C THR A 59 9.41 27.77 -18.72
N GLU A 60 9.59 28.02 -20.02
CA GLU A 60 9.41 26.99 -21.05
C GLU A 60 10.32 25.77 -20.83
N GLU A 61 11.56 26.00 -20.36
CA GLU A 61 12.54 24.96 -20.06
C GLU A 61 12.24 24.19 -18.76
N GLN A 62 11.51 24.81 -17.83
CA GLN A 62 11.11 24.22 -16.56
C GLN A 62 9.82 23.39 -16.68
N ARG A 63 9.02 23.59 -17.73
CA ARG A 63 7.75 22.90 -17.91
C ARG A 63 7.96 21.41 -18.12
N VAL A 64 7.22 20.63 -17.35
CA VAL A 64 7.11 19.19 -17.51
C VAL A 64 5.66 18.82 -17.84
N PRO A 65 5.43 17.75 -18.62
CA PRO A 65 4.08 17.28 -18.88
C PRO A 65 3.40 16.75 -17.60
N ASP A 66 2.07 16.78 -17.59
CA ASP A 66 1.28 16.04 -16.59
C ASP A 66 1.31 14.54 -16.91
N ASN A 67 2.41 13.91 -16.51
CA ASN A 67 2.66 12.49 -16.72
C ASN A 67 1.62 11.60 -16.04
N LEU A 68 1.03 12.02 -14.92
CA LEU A 68 0.03 11.21 -14.23
C LEU A 68 -1.28 11.17 -15.02
N ALA A 69 -1.71 12.31 -15.58
CA ALA A 69 -2.85 12.34 -16.48
C ALA A 69 -2.62 11.50 -17.74
N GLU A 70 -1.42 11.58 -18.34
CA GLU A 70 -1.08 10.80 -19.52
C GLU A 70 -1.02 9.30 -19.23
N LEU A 71 -0.41 8.88 -18.11
CA LEU A 71 -0.46 7.48 -17.68
C LEU A 71 -1.89 7.01 -17.42
N GLY A 72 -2.73 7.85 -16.83
CA GLY A 72 -4.16 7.59 -16.67
C GLY A 72 -4.85 7.32 -18.01
N ARG A 73 -4.55 8.12 -19.05
CA ARG A 73 -5.05 7.88 -20.41
C ARG A 73 -4.52 6.55 -20.98
N LEU A 74 -3.22 6.27 -20.80
CA LEU A 74 -2.58 5.05 -21.29
C LEU A 74 -3.13 3.79 -20.62
N THR A 75 -3.65 3.86 -19.39
CA THR A 75 -4.30 2.69 -18.78
C THR A 75 -5.53 2.17 -19.56
N GLN A 76 -6.10 3.02 -20.43
CA GLN A 76 -7.22 2.69 -21.29
C GLN A 76 -6.78 2.14 -22.66
N ASP A 77 -5.47 1.98 -22.89
CA ASP A 77 -4.90 1.44 -24.12
C ASP A 77 -4.54 -0.05 -23.93
N PRO A 78 -5.03 -0.96 -24.79
CA PRO A 78 -4.75 -2.40 -24.71
C PRO A 78 -3.25 -2.77 -24.83
N ASP A 79 -2.45 -1.92 -25.48
CA ASP A 79 -1.02 -2.18 -25.72
C ASP A 79 -0.13 -1.64 -24.59
N THR A 80 -0.70 -1.01 -23.56
CA THR A 80 0.05 -0.42 -22.45
C THR A 80 0.73 -1.47 -21.57
N ASN A 81 2.00 -1.21 -21.27
CA ASN A 81 2.80 -1.99 -20.32
C ASN A 81 3.53 -1.04 -19.36
N ILE A 82 3.11 -1.01 -18.08
CA ILE A 82 3.65 -0.10 -17.06
C ILE A 82 4.34 -0.91 -15.95
N ILE A 83 5.61 -0.63 -15.68
CA ILE A 83 6.29 -1.04 -14.45
C ILE A 83 6.19 0.10 -13.45
N LYS A 84 5.45 -0.13 -12.36
CA LYS A 84 5.11 0.87 -11.34
C LYS A 84 5.89 0.64 -10.06
N LEU A 85 6.82 1.53 -9.75
CA LEU A 85 7.62 1.50 -8.51
C LEU A 85 6.88 2.18 -7.36
N PRO A 86 7.18 1.90 -6.08
CA PRO A 86 6.65 2.66 -4.96
C PRO A 86 6.92 4.16 -5.07
N ASN A 87 5.94 4.98 -4.70
CA ASN A 87 6.01 6.45 -4.73
C ASN A 87 5.43 7.03 -3.44
N ILE A 88 5.78 8.28 -3.13
CA ILE A 88 5.26 8.97 -1.95
C ILE A 88 3.77 9.28 -2.13
N SER A 89 2.98 8.91 -1.12
CA SER A 89 1.63 9.46 -0.90
C SER A 89 1.74 10.64 0.06
N ALA A 90 1.98 11.84 -0.47
CA ALA A 90 2.50 12.98 0.30
C ALA A 90 1.55 13.43 1.42
N SER A 91 2.08 13.58 2.63
CA SER A 91 1.43 14.38 3.68
C SER A 91 1.51 15.87 3.34
N VAL A 92 0.74 16.71 4.06
CA VAL A 92 0.85 18.17 3.92
C VAL A 92 2.28 18.65 4.20
N PHE A 93 2.91 18.12 5.24
CA PHE A 93 4.31 18.43 5.57
C PHE A 93 5.26 18.10 4.41
N GLN A 94 5.17 16.88 3.84
CA GLN A 94 6.02 16.48 2.72
C GLN A 94 5.77 17.34 1.48
N LEU A 95 4.52 17.69 1.20
CA LEU A 95 4.16 18.59 0.11
C LEU A 95 4.83 19.96 0.30
N VAL A 96 4.68 20.58 1.47
CA VAL A 96 5.28 21.88 1.78
C VAL A 96 6.81 21.82 1.69
N SER A 97 7.44 20.74 2.17
CA SER A 97 8.89 20.55 2.02
C SER A 97 9.31 20.44 0.55
N ALA A 98 8.57 19.71 -0.27
CA ALA A 98 8.84 19.58 -1.71
C ALA A 98 8.68 20.93 -2.43
N ILE A 99 7.64 21.71 -2.10
CA ILE A 99 7.43 23.07 -2.63
C ILE A 99 8.63 23.96 -2.30
N LYS A 100 9.08 23.97 -1.03
CA LYS A 100 10.25 24.75 -0.60
C LYS A 100 11.53 24.35 -1.34
N GLU A 101 11.75 23.05 -1.54
CA GLU A 101 12.90 22.57 -2.30
C GLU A 101 12.84 23.05 -3.77
N LEU A 102 11.69 22.94 -4.42
CA LEU A 102 11.48 23.44 -5.78
C LEU A 102 11.69 24.95 -5.87
N GLN A 103 11.12 25.72 -4.94
CA GLN A 103 11.34 27.17 -4.88
C GLN A 103 12.83 27.52 -4.73
N SER A 104 13.57 26.79 -3.89
CA SER A 104 15.01 26.98 -3.74
C SER A 104 15.82 26.68 -5.02
N LYS A 105 15.25 25.87 -5.93
CA LYS A 105 15.79 25.53 -7.25
C LYS A 105 15.30 26.46 -8.37
N GLY A 106 14.59 27.54 -8.02
CA GLY A 106 14.16 28.58 -8.98
C GLY A 106 12.81 28.34 -9.64
N TYR A 107 12.01 27.35 -9.19
CA TYR A 107 10.64 27.16 -9.66
C TYR A 107 9.70 28.11 -8.91
N LYS A 108 9.03 29.03 -9.62
CA LYS A 108 8.21 30.10 -9.02
C LYS A 108 6.78 29.65 -8.68
N ILE A 109 6.63 28.42 -8.20
CA ILE A 109 5.33 27.83 -7.81
C ILE A 109 4.80 28.45 -6.49
N PRO A 110 3.48 28.60 -6.33
CA PRO A 110 2.89 29.21 -5.14
C PRO A 110 3.05 28.34 -3.89
N ASP A 111 3.05 28.97 -2.72
CA ASP A 111 2.99 28.25 -1.44
C ASP A 111 1.67 27.48 -1.28
N PHE A 112 1.65 26.47 -0.41
CA PHE A 112 0.44 25.75 -0.06
C PHE A 112 -0.37 26.54 1.00
N PRO A 113 -1.60 26.99 0.69
CA PRO A 113 -2.42 27.71 1.67
C PRO A 113 -3.13 26.72 2.60
N GLU A 114 -2.70 26.65 3.86
CA GLU A 114 -3.28 25.75 4.86
C GLU A 114 -4.72 26.14 5.24
N ASP A 115 -4.99 27.45 5.39
CA ASP A 115 -6.31 27.99 5.74
C ASP A 115 -6.73 29.07 4.72
N PRO A 116 -7.20 28.66 3.52
CA PRO A 116 -7.46 29.57 2.41
C PRO A 116 -8.63 30.52 2.71
N LYS A 117 -8.39 31.82 2.63
CA LYS A 117 -9.40 32.87 2.87
C LYS A 117 -9.96 33.45 1.58
N THR A 118 -9.21 33.37 0.49
CA THR A 118 -9.56 33.90 -0.82
C THR A 118 -9.91 32.78 -1.81
N ASP A 119 -10.61 33.11 -2.89
CA ASP A 119 -10.94 32.12 -3.93
C ASP A 119 -9.70 31.67 -4.72
N GLU A 120 -8.68 32.52 -4.83
CA GLU A 120 -7.38 32.17 -5.40
C GLU A 120 -6.66 31.12 -4.53
N GLU A 121 -6.58 31.34 -3.22
CA GLU A 121 -6.00 30.36 -2.30
C GLU A 121 -6.78 29.03 -2.31
N LYS A 122 -8.11 29.07 -2.37
CA LYS A 122 -8.94 27.85 -2.51
C LYS A 122 -8.64 27.12 -3.82
N ALA A 123 -8.43 27.84 -4.92
CA ALA A 123 -8.08 27.25 -6.21
C ALA A 123 -6.68 26.61 -6.19
N ILE A 124 -5.69 27.27 -5.57
CA ILE A 124 -4.34 26.74 -5.38
C ILE A 124 -4.38 25.49 -4.48
N GLN A 125 -5.07 25.55 -3.35
CA GLN A 125 -5.24 24.42 -2.44
C GLN A 125 -5.86 23.23 -3.17
N LYS A 126 -6.90 23.47 -3.98
CA LYS A 126 -7.58 22.44 -4.76
C LYS A 126 -6.64 21.78 -5.78
N ARG A 127 -5.74 22.53 -6.43
CA ARG A 127 -4.74 21.94 -7.34
C ARG A 127 -3.74 21.09 -6.58
N TYR A 128 -3.16 21.62 -5.50
CA TYR A 128 -2.27 20.85 -4.64
C TYR A 128 -2.92 19.61 -4.02
N SER A 129 -4.24 19.62 -3.81
CA SER A 129 -4.97 18.43 -3.32
C SER A 129 -4.85 17.22 -4.24
N LYS A 130 -4.63 17.43 -5.55
CA LYS A 130 -4.34 16.36 -6.50
C LYS A 130 -2.93 15.77 -6.33
N CYS A 131 -2.02 16.48 -5.66
CA CYS A 131 -0.69 15.99 -5.33
C CYS A 131 -0.63 15.31 -3.95
N LEU A 132 -1.66 15.46 -3.12
CA LEU A 132 -1.72 14.99 -1.73
C LEU A 132 -2.22 13.54 -1.56
N GLY A 133 -1.57 12.83 -0.65
CA GLY A 133 -1.83 11.43 -0.32
C GLY A 133 -1.74 10.51 -1.55
N SER A 134 -2.56 9.46 -1.60
CA SER A 134 -2.51 8.47 -2.69
C SER A 134 -3.13 9.01 -3.98
N ALA A 135 -2.41 9.89 -4.68
CA ALA A 135 -2.83 10.49 -5.95
C ALA A 135 -2.62 9.56 -7.15
N VAL A 136 -1.54 8.76 -7.13
CA VAL A 136 -1.11 7.97 -8.29
C VAL A 136 -1.92 6.67 -8.44
N ASN A 137 -1.95 5.84 -7.39
CA ASN A 137 -2.55 4.50 -7.47
C ASN A 137 -4.02 4.53 -7.95
N PRO A 138 -4.88 5.47 -7.51
CA PRO A 138 -6.27 5.51 -7.97
C PRO A 138 -6.46 5.91 -9.43
N VAL A 139 -5.41 6.43 -10.09
CA VAL A 139 -5.41 6.74 -11.53
C VAL A 139 -4.89 5.56 -12.33
N LEU A 140 -3.89 4.83 -11.82
CA LEU A 140 -3.26 3.73 -12.57
C LEU A 140 -3.95 2.37 -12.39
N ARG A 141 -4.68 2.16 -11.29
CA ARG A 141 -5.36 0.88 -10.98
C ARG A 141 -6.71 0.76 -11.70
N GLU A 142 -6.67 0.74 -13.03
CA GLU A 142 -7.80 0.51 -13.93
C GLU A 142 -7.97 -0.98 -14.27
N GLY A 143 -7.68 -1.83 -13.30
CA GLY A 143 -7.69 -3.29 -13.37
C GLY A 143 -7.70 -3.90 -11.97
N ASN A 144 -8.07 -5.18 -11.86
CA ASN A 144 -8.07 -5.89 -10.59
C ASN A 144 -6.68 -6.45 -10.26
N SER A 145 -6.48 -6.90 -9.02
CA SER A 145 -5.18 -7.32 -8.51
C SER A 145 -4.99 -8.82 -8.61
N ASP A 146 -3.87 -9.27 -9.19
CA ASP A 146 -3.29 -10.62 -9.00
C ASP A 146 -1.99 -10.48 -8.18
N ARG A 147 -2.04 -10.81 -6.89
CA ARG A 147 -0.90 -10.73 -5.97
C ARG A 147 -0.51 -12.11 -5.48
N ARG A 148 0.75 -12.49 -5.66
CA ARG A 148 1.25 -13.83 -5.31
C ARG A 148 2.76 -13.90 -5.16
N ALA A 149 3.24 -14.84 -4.34
CA ALA A 149 4.66 -15.12 -4.23
C ALA A 149 5.14 -15.87 -5.49
N PRO A 150 6.24 -15.46 -6.14
CA PRO A 150 6.89 -16.30 -7.13
C PRO A 150 7.41 -17.60 -6.52
N ALA A 151 7.41 -18.67 -7.30
CA ALA A 151 7.92 -19.98 -6.84
C ALA A 151 9.38 -19.90 -6.39
N ALA A 152 10.23 -19.12 -7.07
CA ALA A 152 11.63 -18.93 -6.71
C ALA A 152 11.78 -18.30 -5.30
N VAL A 153 10.98 -17.27 -5.00
CA VAL A 153 11.00 -16.60 -3.68
C VAL A 153 10.48 -17.54 -2.60
N LYS A 154 9.41 -18.29 -2.86
CA LYS A 154 8.89 -19.29 -1.92
C LYS A 154 9.90 -20.38 -1.63
N ASN A 155 10.56 -20.91 -2.67
CA ASN A 155 11.59 -21.95 -2.51
C ASN A 155 12.82 -21.44 -1.73
N TYR A 156 13.22 -20.17 -1.96
CA TYR A 156 14.25 -19.53 -1.14
C TYR A 156 13.84 -19.45 0.33
N ALA A 157 12.61 -19.01 0.63
CA ALA A 157 12.11 -18.95 2.01
C ALA A 157 12.07 -20.33 2.69
N ARG A 158 11.81 -21.41 1.94
CA ARG A 158 11.89 -22.79 2.47
C ARG A 158 13.32 -23.22 2.81
N LYS A 159 14.29 -22.87 1.95
CA LYS A 159 15.72 -23.18 2.19
C LYS A 159 16.31 -22.33 3.31
N HIS A 160 15.86 -21.07 3.42
CA HIS A 160 16.36 -20.07 4.36
C HIS A 160 15.20 -19.49 5.18
N PRO A 161 14.63 -20.29 6.11
CA PRO A 161 13.47 -19.86 6.89
C PRO A 161 13.80 -18.64 7.75
N HIS A 162 12.90 -17.66 7.72
CA HIS A 162 12.99 -16.47 8.54
C HIS A 162 12.47 -16.77 9.96
N SER A 163 12.75 -15.87 10.91
CA SER A 163 12.30 -16.04 12.30
C SER A 163 10.77 -15.95 12.42
N MET A 164 10.21 -16.91 13.15
CA MET A 164 8.81 -16.96 13.58
C MET A 164 8.80 -17.11 15.11
N GLY A 165 8.10 -16.19 15.80
CA GLY A 165 7.99 -16.21 17.25
C GLY A 165 7.07 -17.33 17.73
N GLU A 166 7.43 -17.98 18.83
CA GLU A 166 6.64 -19.05 19.42
C GLU A 166 5.26 -18.56 19.89
N TRP A 167 4.23 -19.34 19.61
CA TRP A 167 2.87 -19.10 20.09
C TRP A 167 2.54 -19.99 21.28
N SER A 168 2.34 -19.38 22.45
CA SER A 168 1.83 -20.08 23.63
C SER A 168 0.33 -20.29 23.53
N MET A 169 -0.14 -21.50 23.84
CA MET A 169 -1.58 -21.78 24.00
C MET A 169 -2.24 -20.91 25.08
N ALA A 170 -1.46 -20.47 26.08
CA ALA A 170 -1.90 -19.61 27.16
C ALA A 170 -1.81 -18.11 26.83
N SER A 171 -1.43 -17.75 25.60
CA SER A 171 -1.34 -16.35 25.18
C SER A 171 -2.68 -15.64 25.40
N ARG A 172 -2.59 -14.44 25.97
CA ARG A 172 -3.73 -13.57 26.28
C ARG A 172 -4.04 -12.59 25.15
N THR A 173 -3.22 -12.59 24.10
CA THR A 173 -3.38 -11.71 22.94
C THR A 173 -4.69 -11.97 22.21
N HIS A 174 -5.43 -10.91 21.89
CA HIS A 174 -6.69 -11.01 21.17
C HIS A 174 -7.02 -9.69 20.49
N VAL A 175 -7.83 -9.76 19.45
CA VAL A 175 -8.48 -8.60 18.84
C VAL A 175 -9.71 -8.25 19.64
N ALA A 176 -9.91 -6.95 19.89
CA ALA A 176 -11.16 -6.41 20.37
C ALA A 176 -11.72 -5.48 19.30
N HIS A 177 -12.98 -5.71 18.93
CA HIS A 177 -13.73 -4.90 17.97
C HIS A 177 -15.13 -4.62 18.50
N MET A 178 -15.82 -3.63 17.94
CA MET A 178 -17.19 -3.29 18.32
C MET A 178 -18.15 -4.44 18.00
N LYS A 179 -19.22 -4.56 18.80
CA LYS A 179 -20.26 -5.58 18.65
C LYS A 179 -21.61 -5.00 18.22
N HIS A 180 -21.67 -3.69 18.05
CA HIS A 180 -22.81 -2.91 17.55
C HIS A 180 -22.31 -1.49 17.25
N GLY A 181 -23.04 -0.75 16.43
CA GLY A 181 -22.80 0.68 16.21
C GLY A 181 -21.53 1.04 15.43
N ASP A 182 -20.90 0.07 14.76
CA ASP A 182 -19.83 0.31 13.79
C ASP A 182 -20.38 0.21 12.35
N PHE A 183 -19.52 0.35 11.33
CA PHE A 183 -19.97 0.31 9.94
C PHE A 183 -20.61 -1.03 9.59
N TYR A 184 -20.05 -2.15 10.04
CA TYR A 184 -20.60 -3.49 9.77
C TYR A 184 -22.07 -3.61 10.19
N HIS A 185 -22.40 -3.21 11.44
CA HIS A 185 -23.74 -3.40 11.98
C HIS A 185 -24.76 -2.39 11.43
N GLY A 186 -24.29 -1.23 10.96
CA GLY A 186 -25.13 -0.18 10.37
C GLY A 186 -25.25 -0.26 8.85
N GLU A 187 -24.52 -1.14 8.17
CA GLU A 187 -24.47 -1.17 6.70
C GLU A 187 -25.83 -1.52 6.07
N LYS A 188 -26.11 -0.87 4.95
CA LYS A 188 -27.19 -1.20 4.02
C LYS A 188 -26.63 -1.12 2.59
N SER A 189 -27.11 -1.99 1.71
CA SER A 189 -26.61 -2.07 0.33
C SER A 189 -27.74 -2.38 -0.65
N ILE A 190 -27.59 -1.89 -1.89
CA ILE A 190 -28.44 -2.26 -3.02
C ILE A 190 -27.60 -2.38 -4.30
N THR A 191 -28.07 -3.20 -5.25
CA THR A 191 -27.67 -3.13 -6.66
C THR A 191 -28.66 -2.25 -7.42
N LEU A 192 -28.15 -1.27 -8.18
CA LEU A 192 -28.99 -0.40 -8.99
C LEU A 192 -29.58 -1.11 -10.21
N ASP A 193 -30.82 -0.74 -10.55
CA ASP A 193 -31.58 -1.24 -11.71
C ASP A 193 -31.41 -0.37 -12.97
N ARG A 194 -30.76 0.78 -12.82
CA ARG A 194 -30.51 1.78 -13.87
C ARG A 194 -29.44 2.75 -13.40
N ALA A 195 -28.84 3.47 -14.35
CA ALA A 195 -27.96 4.60 -14.03
C ALA A 195 -28.73 5.73 -13.32
N ARG A 196 -28.12 6.33 -12.30
CA ARG A 196 -28.72 7.40 -11.49
C ARG A 196 -27.70 8.49 -11.18
N GLU A 197 -28.16 9.71 -11.02
CA GLU A 197 -27.38 10.77 -10.38
C GLU A 197 -28.00 11.05 -9.02
N VAL A 198 -27.23 10.87 -7.95
CA VAL A 198 -27.74 11.01 -6.59
C VAL A 198 -27.02 12.11 -5.83
N ARG A 199 -27.66 12.64 -4.79
CA ARG A 199 -27.04 13.49 -3.77
C ARG A 199 -27.10 12.83 -2.41
N MET A 200 -26.16 13.21 -1.55
CA MET A 200 -26.13 12.84 -0.13
C MET A 200 -26.57 14.04 0.69
N GLU A 201 -27.65 13.89 1.46
CA GLU A 201 -28.21 14.95 2.29
C GLU A 201 -28.50 14.46 3.71
N LEU A 202 -28.46 15.37 4.67
CA LEU A 202 -28.86 15.16 6.06
C LEU A 202 -30.10 15.99 6.34
N VAL A 203 -31.19 15.35 6.72
CA VAL A 203 -32.39 16.04 7.24
C VAL A 203 -32.32 16.04 8.75
N THR A 204 -32.03 17.21 9.32
CA THR A 204 -31.85 17.36 10.77
C THR A 204 -33.18 17.23 11.52
N LYS A 205 -33.12 17.01 12.84
CA LYS A 205 -34.32 17.01 13.70
C LYS A 205 -35.13 18.31 13.63
N SER A 206 -34.53 19.44 13.23
CA SER A 206 -35.22 20.72 13.04
C SER A 206 -35.93 20.85 11.68
N GLY A 207 -35.80 19.85 10.80
CA GLY A 207 -36.34 19.86 9.43
C GLY A 207 -35.45 20.56 8.41
N LYS A 208 -34.28 21.06 8.82
CA LYS A 208 -33.28 21.64 7.90
C LYS A 208 -32.62 20.54 7.08
N THR A 209 -32.48 20.77 5.77
CA THR A 209 -31.73 19.87 4.89
C THR A 209 -30.32 20.42 4.65
N VAL A 210 -29.30 19.63 4.98
CA VAL A 210 -27.89 19.92 4.72
C VAL A 210 -27.40 19.01 3.61
N VAL A 211 -27.06 19.58 2.46
CA VAL A 211 -26.48 18.81 1.35
C VAL A 211 -25.00 18.59 1.62
N LEU A 212 -24.63 17.34 1.92
CA LEU A 212 -23.24 16.94 2.19
C LEU A 212 -22.47 16.71 0.89
N LYS A 213 -23.14 16.12 -0.11
CA LYS A 213 -22.59 15.96 -1.46
C LYS A 213 -23.67 16.16 -2.51
N PRO A 214 -23.56 17.18 -3.38
CA PRO A 214 -24.64 17.53 -4.31
C PRO A 214 -24.79 16.54 -5.47
N LYS A 215 -23.72 15.79 -5.80
CA LYS A 215 -23.70 14.91 -6.97
C LYS A 215 -22.76 13.72 -6.79
N VAL A 216 -23.29 12.54 -7.08
CA VAL A 216 -22.59 11.26 -7.28
C VAL A 216 -23.22 10.61 -8.51
N ALA A 217 -22.42 10.38 -9.56
CA ALA A 217 -22.86 9.67 -10.74
C ALA A 217 -22.73 8.17 -10.52
N LEU A 218 -23.80 7.43 -10.78
CA LEU A 218 -23.90 5.98 -10.58
C LEU A 218 -24.34 5.29 -11.88
N GLN A 219 -23.76 4.13 -12.14
CA GLN A 219 -23.98 3.34 -13.34
C GLN A 219 -25.08 2.30 -13.13
N ASP A 220 -25.64 1.81 -14.23
CA ASP A 220 -26.51 0.64 -14.19
C ASP A 220 -25.76 -0.58 -13.63
N GLY A 221 -26.44 -1.36 -12.79
CA GLY A 221 -25.86 -2.51 -12.11
C GLY A 221 -24.78 -2.18 -11.08
N GLU A 222 -24.49 -0.91 -10.77
CA GLU A 222 -23.55 -0.54 -9.72
C GLU A 222 -24.10 -0.94 -8.34
N VAL A 223 -23.24 -1.49 -7.47
CA VAL A 223 -23.57 -1.76 -6.07
C VAL A 223 -23.18 -0.54 -5.26
N ILE A 224 -24.09 -0.05 -4.42
CA ILE A 224 -23.85 1.07 -3.52
C ILE A 224 -24.26 0.72 -2.10
N ASP A 225 -23.49 1.25 -1.15
CA ASP A 225 -23.65 0.96 0.27
C ASP A 225 -23.69 2.25 1.08
N SER A 226 -24.50 2.24 2.14
CA SER A 226 -24.61 3.33 3.11
C SER A 226 -24.40 2.75 4.50
N MET A 227 -23.45 3.31 5.25
CA MET A 227 -23.05 2.79 6.56
C MET A 227 -22.63 3.94 7.47
N PHE A 228 -22.77 3.78 8.78
CA PHE A 228 -22.29 4.76 9.74
C PHE A 228 -21.62 4.10 10.93
N MET A 229 -20.70 4.82 11.58
CA MET A 229 -20.11 4.45 12.86
C MET A 229 -20.60 5.44 13.92
N SER A 230 -21.26 4.92 14.95
CA SER A 230 -21.75 5.70 16.06
C SER A 230 -20.61 6.14 16.96
N LYS A 231 -20.47 7.46 17.15
CA LYS A 231 -19.48 8.03 18.05
C LYS A 231 -19.70 7.59 19.49
N LYS A 232 -20.96 7.55 19.95
CA LYS A 232 -21.29 7.12 21.32
C LYS A 232 -20.86 5.66 21.55
N ALA A 233 -21.19 4.77 20.62
CA ALA A 233 -20.80 3.36 20.71
C ALA A 233 -19.27 3.20 20.68
N LEU A 234 -18.57 3.96 19.82
CA LEU A 234 -17.11 3.94 19.73
C LEU A 234 -16.44 4.40 21.03
N LEU A 235 -16.90 5.50 21.62
CA LEU A 235 -16.34 6.02 22.88
C LEU A 235 -16.57 5.06 24.04
N ALA A 236 -17.77 4.47 24.14
CA ALA A 236 -18.07 3.45 25.14
C ALA A 236 -17.19 2.21 24.95
N PHE A 237 -17.05 1.73 23.71
CA PHE A 237 -16.15 0.63 23.38
C PHE A 237 -14.72 0.90 23.82
N TYR A 238 -14.17 2.09 23.51
CA TYR A 238 -12.81 2.43 23.91
C TYR A 238 -12.63 2.44 25.42
N GLU A 239 -13.53 3.07 26.17
CA GLU A 239 -13.45 3.11 27.63
C GLU A 239 -13.50 1.70 28.22
N ASP A 240 -14.45 0.87 27.77
CA ASP A 240 -14.61 -0.51 28.22
C ASP A 240 -13.37 -1.35 27.93
N GLN A 241 -12.80 -1.25 26.72
CA GLN A 241 -11.64 -2.04 26.34
C GLN A 241 -10.34 -1.58 27.02
N MET A 242 -10.18 -0.28 27.25
CA MET A 242 -9.07 0.27 28.03
C MET A 242 -9.14 -0.21 29.48
N GLU A 243 -10.33 -0.18 30.08
CA GLU A 243 -10.54 -0.64 31.45
C GLU A 243 -10.34 -2.15 31.58
N ASP A 244 -10.83 -2.95 30.63
CA ASP A 244 -10.58 -4.39 30.62
C ASP A 244 -9.09 -4.70 30.44
N ALA A 245 -8.37 -3.99 29.57
CA ALA A 245 -6.92 -4.16 29.41
C ALA A 245 -6.17 -3.83 30.71
N ARG A 246 -6.58 -2.79 31.43
CA ARG A 246 -6.01 -2.40 32.73
C ARG A 246 -6.26 -3.47 33.80
N LYS A 247 -7.52 -3.93 33.94
CA LYS A 247 -7.90 -4.98 34.91
C LYS A 247 -7.21 -6.30 34.64
N THR A 248 -7.07 -6.66 33.37
CA THR A 248 -6.42 -7.91 32.97
C THR A 248 -4.89 -7.79 32.95
N GLY A 249 -4.33 -6.58 32.88
CA GLY A 249 -2.88 -6.37 32.77
C GLY A 249 -2.31 -6.78 31.41
N VAL A 250 -3.13 -6.74 30.36
CA VAL A 250 -2.69 -6.96 28.97
C VAL A 250 -2.42 -5.60 28.33
N MET A 251 -1.31 -5.47 27.60
CA MET A 251 -0.94 -4.22 26.95
C MET A 251 -1.95 -3.84 25.87
N LEU A 252 -2.32 -2.56 25.79
CA LEU A 252 -3.25 -2.05 24.79
C LEU A 252 -2.52 -1.63 23.52
N SER A 253 -3.10 -1.96 22.36
CA SER A 253 -2.68 -1.46 21.05
C SER A 253 -3.90 -1.08 20.21
N LEU A 254 -3.73 -0.12 19.30
CA LEU A 254 -4.71 0.40 18.37
C LEU A 254 -4.18 0.20 16.96
N HIS A 255 -4.98 -0.47 16.14
CA HIS A 255 -4.64 -0.83 14.77
C HIS A 255 -5.71 -0.29 13.84
N VAL A 256 -5.39 0.81 13.16
CA VAL A 256 -6.25 1.48 12.18
C VAL A 256 -5.45 1.78 10.91
N LYS A 257 -6.09 2.38 9.92
CA LYS A 257 -5.49 2.71 8.61
C LYS A 257 -5.64 4.18 8.26
N ALA A 258 -5.11 5.07 9.08
CA ALA A 258 -5.41 6.51 9.02
C ALA A 258 -4.86 7.22 7.77
N THR A 259 -3.79 6.71 7.16
CA THR A 259 -3.20 7.26 5.93
C THR A 259 -4.08 7.06 4.70
N MET A 260 -4.66 5.86 4.56
CA MET A 260 -5.52 5.52 3.43
C MET A 260 -6.96 6.01 3.70
N MET A 261 -7.52 5.73 4.88
CA MET A 261 -8.86 6.18 5.26
C MET A 261 -8.83 7.61 5.79
N LYS A 262 -8.44 8.55 4.92
CA LYS A 262 -8.07 9.95 5.24
C LYS A 262 -9.09 10.76 6.04
N VAL A 263 -10.37 10.37 6.01
CA VAL A 263 -11.44 11.07 6.76
C VAL A 263 -11.83 10.29 8.01
N SER A 264 -12.26 9.03 7.87
CA SER A 264 -12.83 8.28 8.98
C SER A 264 -11.82 7.90 10.05
N HIS A 265 -10.67 7.34 9.68
CA HIS A 265 -9.74 6.76 10.66
C HIS A 265 -8.99 7.79 11.50
N PRO A 266 -8.63 9.00 11.01
CA PRO A 266 -8.15 10.06 11.89
C PRO A 266 -9.14 10.45 13.00
N ILE A 267 -10.45 10.47 12.72
CA ILE A 267 -11.50 10.72 13.73
C ILE A 267 -11.54 9.58 14.75
N VAL A 268 -11.55 8.33 14.26
CA VAL A 268 -11.53 7.12 15.11
C VAL A 268 -10.28 7.08 16.02
N PHE A 269 -9.13 7.50 15.49
CA PHE A 269 -7.87 7.60 16.22
C PHE A 269 -7.91 8.71 17.27
N GLY A 270 -8.36 9.92 16.89
CA GLY A 270 -8.47 11.04 17.81
C GLY A 270 -9.42 10.77 18.98
N HIS A 271 -10.49 10.02 18.75
CA HIS A 271 -11.35 9.52 19.83
C HIS A 271 -10.61 8.58 20.79
N ALA A 272 -9.77 7.67 20.29
CA ALA A 272 -8.95 6.82 21.18
C ALA A 272 -7.99 7.66 22.04
N VAL A 273 -7.34 8.68 21.46
CA VAL A 273 -6.45 9.59 22.20
C VAL A 273 -7.22 10.33 23.29
N LYS A 274 -8.36 10.96 22.95
CA LYS A 274 -9.18 11.71 23.91
C LYS A 274 -9.72 10.83 25.03
N VAL A 275 -10.11 9.58 24.73
CA VAL A 275 -10.58 8.64 25.77
C VAL A 275 -9.42 8.22 26.66
N PHE A 276 -8.26 7.86 26.10
CA PHE A 276 -7.10 7.43 26.88
C PHE A 276 -6.66 8.52 27.86
N TYR A 277 -6.49 9.75 27.38
CA TYR A 277 -6.02 10.92 28.15
C TYR A 277 -7.15 11.80 28.69
N LYS A 278 -8.34 11.24 28.93
CA LYS A 278 -9.56 12.01 29.25
C LYS A 278 -9.40 12.98 30.42
N ASP A 279 -8.61 12.63 31.45
CA ASP A 279 -8.43 13.47 32.64
C ASP A 279 -7.60 14.73 32.32
N ALA A 280 -6.55 14.58 31.52
CA ALA A 280 -5.75 15.70 31.03
C ALA A 280 -6.56 16.60 30.07
N PHE A 281 -7.34 16.00 29.16
CA PHE A 281 -8.25 16.76 28.29
C PHE A 281 -9.31 17.52 29.08
N ALA A 282 -9.95 16.89 30.07
CA ALA A 282 -10.94 17.56 30.91
C ALA A 282 -10.36 18.78 31.64
N LYS A 283 -9.10 18.70 32.10
CA LYS A 283 -8.43 19.81 32.78
C LYS A 283 -7.97 20.92 31.82
N HIS A 284 -7.47 20.57 30.63
CA HIS A 284 -6.79 21.49 29.72
C HIS A 284 -7.56 21.83 28.43
N GLN A 285 -8.82 21.40 28.28
CA GLN A 285 -9.59 21.53 27.03
C GLN A 285 -9.57 22.95 26.46
N LYS A 286 -9.83 23.97 27.30
CA LYS A 286 -9.84 25.38 26.87
C LYS A 286 -8.48 25.81 26.28
N LEU A 287 -7.38 25.40 26.91
CA LEU A 287 -6.03 25.68 26.43
C LEU A 287 -5.75 24.96 25.10
N PHE A 288 -6.17 23.70 24.98
CA PHE A 288 -6.02 22.92 23.76
C PHE A 288 -6.83 23.52 22.60
N ASP A 289 -8.03 24.03 22.85
CA ASP A 289 -8.84 24.74 21.85
C ASP A 289 -8.18 26.05 21.41
N GLU A 290 -7.64 26.83 22.36
CA GLU A 290 -6.91 28.08 22.08
C GLU A 290 -5.63 27.86 21.24
N LEU A 291 -4.92 26.76 21.48
CA LEU A 291 -3.73 26.36 20.71
C LEU A 291 -4.07 25.69 19.36
N GLY A 292 -5.34 25.34 19.14
CA GLY A 292 -5.77 24.59 17.96
C GLY A 292 -5.20 23.17 17.91
N VAL A 293 -5.13 22.49 19.06
CA VAL A 293 -4.68 21.08 19.14
C VAL A 293 -5.69 20.16 18.45
N ASN A 294 -5.21 19.36 17.50
CA ASN A 294 -6.01 18.38 16.79
C ASN A 294 -5.40 16.98 16.91
N VAL A 295 -5.83 16.23 17.92
CA VAL A 295 -5.36 14.86 18.15
C VAL A 295 -5.87 13.82 17.15
N ASN A 296 -6.67 14.19 16.15
CA ASN A 296 -6.86 13.34 14.98
C ASN A 296 -5.52 13.15 14.22
N ASN A 297 -4.58 14.09 14.38
CA ASN A 297 -3.20 14.02 13.90
C ASN A 297 -2.25 13.35 14.92
N GLY A 298 -2.77 12.88 16.06
CA GLY A 298 -2.04 12.23 17.15
C GLY A 298 -1.42 13.16 18.19
N LEU A 299 -0.79 12.57 19.21
CA LEU A 299 -0.15 13.32 20.30
C LEU A 299 1.01 14.18 19.83
N VAL A 300 1.64 13.85 18.69
CA VAL A 300 2.69 14.67 18.09
C VAL A 300 2.20 16.10 17.82
N ASP A 301 0.94 16.27 17.42
CA ASP A 301 0.33 17.58 17.21
C ASP A 301 0.23 18.34 18.54
N LEU A 302 -0.30 17.71 19.59
CA LEU A 302 -0.38 18.28 20.93
C LEU A 302 1.02 18.71 21.42
N TYR A 303 2.00 17.81 21.37
CA TYR A 303 3.36 18.11 21.82
C TYR A 303 4.01 19.25 21.03
N THR A 304 3.75 19.34 19.73
CA THR A 304 4.24 20.44 18.90
C THR A 304 3.59 21.78 19.29
N LYS A 305 2.28 21.80 19.53
CA LYS A 305 1.55 23.04 19.86
C LYS A 305 1.90 23.59 21.24
N ILE A 306 2.16 22.72 22.23
CA ILE A 306 2.51 23.17 23.58
C ILE A 306 3.93 23.74 23.69
N GLU A 307 4.80 23.56 22.69
CA GLU A 307 6.13 24.22 22.65
C GLU A 307 6.03 25.76 22.63
N ALA A 308 4.88 26.31 22.20
CA ALA A 308 4.63 27.74 22.24
C ALA A 308 4.27 28.27 23.64
N LEU A 309 4.07 27.40 24.63
CA LEU A 309 3.68 27.77 25.99
C LEU A 309 4.88 28.13 26.87
N PRO A 310 4.69 28.91 27.94
CA PRO A 310 5.67 29.03 29.01
C PRO A 310 6.00 27.67 29.63
N GLU A 311 7.27 27.45 29.99
CA GLU A 311 7.78 26.15 30.48
C GLU A 311 6.93 25.57 31.63
N SER A 312 6.54 26.38 32.61
CA SER A 312 5.73 25.91 33.74
C SER A 312 4.36 25.35 33.34
N LYS A 313 3.76 25.88 32.26
CA LYS A 313 2.49 25.40 31.72
C LYS A 313 2.69 24.17 30.84
N LYS A 314 3.76 24.15 30.06
CA LYS A 314 4.17 22.97 29.28
C LYS A 314 4.42 21.77 30.21
N GLU A 315 5.22 21.95 31.27
CA GLU A 315 5.50 20.91 32.27
C GLU A 315 4.23 20.44 32.99
N GLU A 316 3.30 21.36 33.32
CA GLU A 316 2.00 21.00 33.90
C GLU A 316 1.21 20.06 32.98
N VAL A 317 1.10 20.41 31.70
CA VAL A 317 0.40 19.58 30.70
C VAL A 317 1.08 18.21 30.56
N ILE A 318 2.42 18.18 30.39
CA ILE A 318 3.18 16.93 30.23
C ILE A 318 2.99 16.03 31.45
N ARG A 319 3.08 16.57 32.66
CA ARG A 319 2.87 15.80 33.90
C ARG A 319 1.47 15.22 33.97
N ASP A 320 0.44 16.00 33.64
CA ASP A 320 -0.94 15.53 33.71
C ASP A 320 -1.25 14.47 32.62
N MET A 321 -0.61 14.58 31.45
CA MET A 321 -0.64 13.53 30.43
C MET A 321 0.03 12.23 30.92
N HIS A 322 1.18 12.33 31.61
CA HIS A 322 1.82 11.17 32.24
C HIS A 322 0.98 10.55 33.35
N ALA A 323 0.32 11.37 34.18
CA ALA A 323 -0.54 10.89 35.27
C ALA A 323 -1.70 10.00 34.76
N CYS A 324 -2.20 10.23 33.54
CA CYS A 324 -3.22 9.37 32.93
C CYS A 324 -2.76 7.90 32.84
N HIS A 325 -1.46 7.63 32.68
CA HIS A 325 -0.93 6.27 32.59
C HIS A 325 -1.04 5.49 33.91
N GLU A 326 -1.22 6.14 35.06
CA GLU A 326 -1.42 5.46 36.36
C GLU A 326 -2.77 4.73 36.44
N HIS A 327 -3.76 5.19 35.68
CA HIS A 327 -5.12 4.69 35.68
C HIS A 327 -5.56 4.14 34.32
N ARG A 328 -4.61 3.97 33.40
CA ARG A 328 -4.81 3.41 32.06
C ARG A 328 -3.91 2.18 31.85
N PRO A 329 -4.25 1.29 30.90
CA PRO A 329 -3.39 0.17 30.59
C PRO A 329 -2.05 0.65 30.00
N GLU A 330 -1.02 -0.20 30.10
CA GLU A 330 0.21 0.01 29.35
C GLU A 330 -0.11 0.07 27.84
N LEU A 331 0.54 1.00 27.13
CA LEU A 331 0.40 1.16 25.68
C LEU A 331 1.55 0.49 24.94
N ALA A 332 1.24 -0.07 23.77
CA ALA A 332 2.25 -0.49 22.82
C ALA A 332 3.10 0.70 22.36
N MET A 333 4.37 0.43 22.10
CA MET A 333 5.38 1.41 21.69
C MET A 333 5.81 1.19 20.24
N VAL A 334 5.99 2.30 19.53
CA VAL A 334 6.63 2.34 18.20
C VAL A 334 8.14 2.40 18.38
N ASP A 335 8.60 3.23 19.31
CA ASP A 335 10.00 3.34 19.73
C ASP A 335 10.04 3.63 21.24
N SER A 336 10.30 2.60 22.04
CA SER A 336 10.33 2.72 23.51
C SER A 336 11.49 3.58 24.01
N ALA A 337 12.62 3.62 23.31
CA ALA A 337 13.78 4.42 23.70
C ALA A 337 13.53 5.92 23.54
N LYS A 338 12.66 6.31 22.61
CA LYS A 338 12.24 7.70 22.38
C LYS A 338 10.90 8.07 23.01
N GLY A 339 10.25 7.13 23.70
CA GLY A 339 8.91 7.35 24.26
C GLY A 339 7.80 7.50 23.21
N ILE A 340 8.02 7.04 21.97
CA ILE A 340 7.02 7.12 20.90
C ILE A 340 6.04 5.97 21.07
N SER A 341 4.84 6.29 21.56
CA SER A 341 3.76 5.32 21.77
C SER A 341 2.93 5.10 20.51
N ASN A 342 2.09 4.07 20.54
CA ASN A 342 1.11 3.79 19.48
C ASN A 342 0.08 4.91 19.26
N LEU A 343 -0.12 5.81 20.22
CA LEU A 343 -0.99 6.99 20.10
C LEU A 343 -0.23 8.27 19.66
N HIS A 344 1.07 8.17 19.36
CA HIS A 344 1.89 9.33 19.00
C HIS A 344 1.51 9.93 17.65
N ALA A 345 1.47 9.12 16.59
CA ALA A 345 0.99 9.54 15.27
C ALA A 345 0.10 8.46 14.63
N PRO A 346 -0.98 8.86 13.91
CA PRO A 346 -1.99 7.94 13.40
C PRO A 346 -1.50 7.06 12.23
N ASN A 347 -0.34 7.37 11.67
CA ASN A 347 0.32 6.66 10.57
C ASN A 347 1.47 5.75 11.01
N ASP A 348 1.83 5.71 12.29
CA ASP A 348 2.93 4.87 12.78
C ASP A 348 2.55 3.38 12.85
N VAL A 349 1.31 3.08 13.26
CA VAL A 349 0.80 1.72 13.41
C VAL A 349 -0.38 1.51 12.46
N ILE A 350 -0.09 0.91 11.30
CA ILE A 350 -1.06 0.66 10.23
C ILE A 350 -1.51 -0.80 10.30
N VAL A 351 -2.81 -1.05 10.40
CA VAL A 351 -3.40 -2.37 10.71
C VAL A 351 -2.93 -3.52 9.82
N ASP A 352 -2.79 -3.30 8.51
CA ASP A 352 -2.36 -4.29 7.52
C ASP A 352 -0.92 -4.75 7.73
N ALA A 353 -0.01 -3.87 8.15
CA ALA A 353 1.39 -4.22 8.44
C ALA A 353 1.60 -4.62 9.92
N SER A 354 0.95 -3.92 10.84
CA SER A 354 1.14 -4.09 12.29
C SER A 354 0.53 -5.38 12.83
N MET A 355 -0.64 -5.81 12.32
CA MET A 355 -1.26 -7.07 12.76
C MET A 355 -0.42 -8.29 12.35
N PRO A 356 0.05 -8.43 11.09
CA PRO A 356 0.97 -9.50 10.74
C PRO A 356 2.30 -9.43 11.49
N ALA A 357 2.86 -8.24 11.70
CA ALA A 357 4.10 -8.10 12.48
C ALA A 357 3.92 -8.64 13.92
N MET A 358 2.82 -8.27 14.58
CA MET A 358 2.45 -8.74 15.91
C MET A 358 2.21 -10.26 15.93
N ILE A 359 1.47 -10.79 14.94
CA ILE A 359 1.19 -12.23 14.83
C ILE A 359 2.48 -13.04 14.64
N ARG A 360 3.37 -12.55 13.77
CA ARG A 360 4.64 -13.22 13.43
C ARG A 360 5.56 -13.38 14.64
N ILE A 361 5.58 -12.41 15.56
CA ILE A 361 6.45 -12.46 16.76
C ILE A 361 5.79 -13.15 17.96
N GLY A 362 4.86 -14.07 17.72
CA GLY A 362 4.21 -14.86 18.77
C GLY A 362 3.04 -14.15 19.45
N GLY A 363 2.39 -13.23 18.75
CA GLY A 363 1.25 -12.49 19.27
C GLY A 363 1.65 -11.39 20.24
N LYS A 364 2.74 -10.67 19.98
CA LYS A 364 3.31 -9.70 20.94
C LYS A 364 3.60 -8.35 20.30
N MET A 365 3.69 -7.31 21.12
CA MET A 365 4.20 -5.99 20.74
C MET A 365 5.14 -5.47 21.82
N TRP A 366 5.88 -4.39 21.53
CA TRP A 366 6.84 -3.80 22.46
C TRP A 366 6.16 -2.88 23.47
N GLY A 367 6.46 -3.05 24.77
CA GLY A 367 6.01 -2.19 25.86
C GLY A 367 6.98 -1.06 26.16
N ALA A 368 6.63 -0.24 27.16
CA ALA A 368 7.43 0.92 27.57
C ALA A 368 8.81 0.52 28.13
N ASP A 369 8.92 -0.69 28.69
CA ASP A 369 10.17 -1.28 29.19
C ASP A 369 11.08 -1.84 28.09
N GLY A 370 10.68 -1.72 26.82
CA GLY A 370 11.43 -2.25 25.69
C GLY A 370 11.40 -3.79 25.61
N ARG A 371 10.40 -4.46 26.20
CA ARG A 371 10.19 -5.91 26.10
C ARG A 371 8.90 -6.24 25.36
N THR A 372 8.84 -7.44 24.77
CA THR A 372 7.64 -7.91 24.07
C THR A 372 6.61 -8.48 25.04
N LYS A 373 5.34 -8.09 24.87
CA LYS A 373 4.21 -8.46 25.75
C LYS A 373 2.99 -8.86 24.93
N ASP A 374 2.15 -9.71 25.52
CA ASP A 374 0.83 -10.01 24.98
C ASP A 374 0.00 -8.73 24.92
N THR A 375 -0.86 -8.59 23.91
CA THR A 375 -1.57 -7.35 23.64
C THR A 375 -3.05 -7.54 23.28
N LYS A 376 -3.88 -6.60 23.71
CA LYS A 376 -5.24 -6.42 23.19
C LYS A 376 -5.17 -5.47 22.00
N CYS A 377 -5.42 -6.01 20.81
CA CYS A 377 -5.41 -5.28 19.55
C CYS A 377 -6.79 -4.68 19.30
N LEU A 378 -6.95 -3.38 19.59
CA LEU A 378 -8.15 -2.64 19.25
C LEU A 378 -8.21 -2.43 17.74
N ILE A 379 -9.22 -3.02 17.12
CA ILE A 379 -9.66 -2.74 15.75
C ILE A 379 -11.15 -2.42 15.87
N PRO A 380 -11.55 -1.16 16.09
CA PRO A 380 -12.93 -0.83 16.43
C PRO A 380 -13.93 -1.34 15.39
N GLU A 381 -13.60 -1.16 14.11
CA GLU A 381 -14.43 -1.61 13.00
C GLU A 381 -14.38 -3.13 12.84
N SER A 382 -15.51 -3.80 13.06
CA SER A 382 -15.57 -5.25 13.07
C SER A 382 -15.51 -5.90 11.69
N THR A 383 -15.87 -5.18 10.61
CA THR A 383 -15.98 -5.73 9.25
C THR A 383 -14.81 -6.66 8.91
N PHE A 384 -13.57 -6.21 9.12
CA PHE A 384 -12.36 -6.97 8.79
C PHE A 384 -11.51 -7.35 10.02
N ALA A 385 -11.93 -6.99 11.24
CA ALA A 385 -11.19 -7.34 12.46
C ALA A 385 -11.21 -8.85 12.75
N ARG A 386 -12.33 -9.51 12.38
CA ARG A 386 -12.63 -10.90 12.75
C ARG A 386 -11.64 -11.90 12.15
N ILE A 387 -11.10 -11.65 10.96
CA ILE A 387 -10.10 -12.53 10.34
C ILE A 387 -8.80 -12.61 11.14
N TYR A 388 -8.41 -11.50 11.79
CA TYR A 388 -7.22 -11.48 12.64
C TYR A 388 -7.43 -12.25 13.94
N GLN A 389 -8.63 -12.17 14.54
CA GLN A 389 -8.96 -13.00 15.69
C GLN A 389 -8.89 -14.49 15.34
N GLU A 390 -9.35 -14.87 14.15
CA GLU A 390 -9.37 -16.26 13.70
C GLU A 390 -7.97 -16.85 13.56
N ILE A 391 -7.03 -16.12 12.95
CA ILE A 391 -5.63 -16.55 12.85
C ILE A 391 -4.91 -16.54 14.21
N ILE A 392 -5.21 -15.58 15.09
CA ILE A 392 -4.67 -15.58 16.47
C ILE A 392 -5.10 -16.87 17.20
N ASN A 393 -6.40 -17.22 17.14
CA ASN A 393 -6.91 -18.45 17.74
C ASN A 393 -6.27 -19.69 17.10
N PHE A 394 -6.07 -19.67 15.78
CA PHE A 394 -5.39 -20.75 15.07
C PHE A 394 -3.96 -20.94 15.56
N CYS A 395 -3.16 -19.88 15.68
CA CYS A 395 -1.77 -19.96 16.13
C CYS A 395 -1.67 -20.36 17.61
N LYS A 396 -2.58 -19.88 18.48
CA LYS A 396 -2.65 -20.37 19.87
C LYS A 396 -2.89 -21.87 19.94
N THR A 397 -3.66 -22.43 19.01
CA THR A 397 -4.01 -23.85 19.01
C THR A 397 -2.94 -24.73 18.36
N ASN A 398 -2.33 -24.27 17.27
CA ASN A 398 -1.46 -25.08 16.40
C ASN A 398 0.02 -24.67 16.45
N GLY A 399 0.37 -23.63 17.22
CA GLY A 399 1.70 -23.02 17.21
C GLY A 399 1.89 -22.04 16.04
N ALA A 400 3.13 -21.56 15.89
CA ALA A 400 3.50 -20.68 14.79
C ALA A 400 3.49 -21.42 13.44
N PHE A 401 3.32 -20.69 12.34
CA PHE A 401 3.53 -21.26 11.01
C PHE A 401 4.99 -21.65 10.79
N ASP A 402 5.20 -22.68 9.97
CA ASP A 402 6.52 -23.12 9.52
C ASP A 402 6.74 -22.74 8.05
N PRO A 403 7.60 -21.74 7.75
CA PRO A 403 7.91 -21.31 6.38
C PRO A 403 8.48 -22.41 5.49
N VAL A 404 9.07 -23.47 6.07
CA VAL A 404 9.66 -24.59 5.32
C VAL A 404 8.58 -25.45 4.68
N THR A 405 7.48 -25.69 5.39
CA THR A 405 6.45 -26.65 4.98
C THR A 405 5.14 -26.01 4.57
N MET A 406 4.85 -24.78 5.00
CA MET A 406 3.57 -24.15 4.74
C MET A 406 3.30 -23.90 3.25
N GLY A 407 2.03 -24.01 2.87
CA GLY A 407 1.53 -23.63 1.53
C GLY A 407 1.62 -22.13 1.28
N THR A 408 0.94 -21.68 0.23
CA THR A 408 0.84 -20.26 -0.14
C THR A 408 -0.59 -19.79 -0.31
N VAL A 409 -0.83 -18.51 -0.03
CA VAL A 409 -2.14 -17.87 -0.20
C VAL A 409 -2.04 -16.68 -1.17
N PRO A 410 -2.14 -16.91 -2.48
CA PRO A 410 -2.34 -15.86 -3.47
C PRO A 410 -3.63 -15.07 -3.22
N ASN A 411 -3.71 -13.86 -3.77
CA ASN A 411 -4.90 -13.04 -3.72
C ASN A 411 -5.32 -12.54 -5.12
N VAL A 412 -6.61 -12.67 -5.40
CA VAL A 412 -7.31 -12.00 -6.49
C VAL A 412 -8.22 -10.93 -5.90
N GLY A 413 -7.83 -9.67 -6.03
CA GLY A 413 -8.45 -8.55 -5.32
C GLY A 413 -9.26 -7.62 -6.22
N LEU A 414 -10.51 -7.37 -5.85
CA LEU A 414 -11.36 -6.36 -6.48
C LEU A 414 -10.86 -4.96 -6.12
N MET A 415 -10.43 -4.18 -7.11
CA MET A 415 -9.91 -2.82 -6.84
C MET A 415 -10.10 -1.80 -7.96
N ALA A 416 -10.43 -2.27 -9.18
CA ALA A 416 -10.54 -1.39 -10.34
C ALA A 416 -11.53 -0.24 -10.09
N GLN A 417 -11.20 0.95 -10.60
CA GLN A 417 -12.06 2.14 -10.53
C GLN A 417 -12.45 2.57 -9.11
N LYS A 418 -11.50 2.42 -8.16
CA LYS A 418 -11.64 2.79 -6.74
C LYS A 418 -12.79 2.04 -6.06
N ALA A 419 -12.87 0.73 -6.29
CA ALA A 419 -13.90 -0.11 -5.71
C ALA A 419 -13.97 0.01 -4.17
N GLU A 420 -15.21 0.02 -3.65
CA GLU A 420 -15.55 -0.09 -2.23
C GLU A 420 -15.05 1.12 -1.40
N GLU A 421 -14.41 0.89 -0.25
CA GLU A 421 -13.98 1.94 0.69
C GLU A 421 -12.90 2.86 0.12
N TYR A 422 -12.08 2.41 -0.83
CA TYR A 422 -11.02 3.23 -1.44
C TYR A 422 -11.60 4.37 -2.30
N GLY A 423 -12.84 4.23 -2.75
CA GLY A 423 -13.58 5.26 -3.47
C GLY A 423 -14.39 6.19 -2.57
N SER A 424 -14.42 5.98 -1.25
CA SER A 424 -15.42 6.61 -0.38
C SER A 424 -14.99 7.95 0.23
N HIS A 425 -13.74 8.39 0.06
CA HIS A 425 -13.19 9.54 0.81
C HIS A 425 -14.01 10.82 0.61
N ASP A 426 -14.45 11.07 -0.61
CA ASP A 426 -15.27 12.23 -0.98
C ASP A 426 -16.77 12.06 -0.65
N LYS A 427 -17.12 10.94 -0.02
CA LYS A 427 -18.45 10.48 0.39
C LYS A 427 -18.46 10.02 1.86
N THR A 428 -17.51 10.51 2.65
CA THR A 428 -17.38 10.22 4.08
C THR A 428 -17.49 11.54 4.85
N PHE A 429 -18.38 11.61 5.83
CA PHE A 429 -18.70 12.85 6.55
C PHE A 429 -18.81 12.59 8.04
N GLU A 430 -18.23 13.47 8.85
CA GLU A 430 -18.60 13.61 10.26
C GLU A 430 -19.93 14.36 10.33
N ILE A 431 -20.93 13.79 11.00
CA ILE A 431 -22.29 14.30 11.02
C ILE A 431 -22.36 15.54 11.92
N PRO A 432 -22.80 16.71 11.39
CA PRO A 432 -22.77 17.97 12.13
C PRO A 432 -23.87 18.08 13.19
N GLU A 433 -25.02 17.44 12.95
CA GLU A 433 -26.23 17.53 13.78
C GLU A 433 -27.01 16.21 13.67
N ASP A 434 -27.76 15.84 14.71
CA ASP A 434 -28.64 14.67 14.67
C ASP A 434 -29.67 14.76 13.54
N GLY A 435 -29.92 13.62 12.87
CA GLY A 435 -30.92 13.57 11.83
C GLY A 435 -30.93 12.26 11.05
N GLU A 436 -31.52 12.36 9.85
CA GLU A 436 -31.64 11.27 8.91
C GLU A 436 -30.76 11.53 7.70
N ALA A 437 -29.73 10.70 7.52
CA ALA A 437 -28.84 10.73 6.36
C ALA A 437 -29.47 9.95 5.20
N ARG A 438 -29.68 10.64 4.08
CA ARG A 438 -30.42 10.16 2.90
C ARG A 438 -29.55 10.21 1.64
N ILE A 439 -29.75 9.22 0.79
CA ILE A 439 -29.28 9.24 -0.61
C ILE A 439 -30.50 9.46 -1.48
N VAL A 440 -30.49 10.52 -2.28
CA VAL A 440 -31.66 11.00 -3.04
C VAL A 440 -31.32 11.11 -4.51
N ASP A 441 -32.16 10.53 -5.36
CA ASP A 441 -32.07 10.66 -6.81
C ASP A 441 -32.38 12.11 -7.24
N ASN A 442 -31.43 12.75 -7.92
CA ASN A 442 -31.53 14.16 -8.30
C ASN A 442 -32.62 14.42 -9.35
N ALA A 443 -32.92 13.43 -10.21
CA ALA A 443 -33.89 13.61 -11.30
C ALA A 443 -35.34 13.46 -10.81
N THR A 444 -35.58 12.53 -9.88
CA THR A 444 -36.93 12.17 -9.43
C THR A 444 -37.28 12.70 -8.05
N GLY A 445 -36.27 13.06 -7.23
CA GLY A 445 -36.45 13.33 -5.80
C GLY A 445 -36.73 12.07 -4.98
N GLU A 446 -36.62 10.88 -5.57
CA GLU A 446 -36.78 9.60 -4.87
C GLU A 446 -35.68 9.45 -3.80
N VAL A 447 -36.09 9.31 -2.55
CA VAL A 447 -35.18 8.87 -1.48
C VAL A 447 -34.97 7.37 -1.67
N LEU A 448 -33.71 6.94 -1.80
CA LEU A 448 -33.35 5.52 -1.81
C LEU A 448 -33.48 4.97 -0.38
N THR A 449 -34.72 4.75 0.06
CA THR A 449 -35.08 4.44 1.46
C THR A 449 -34.35 3.23 2.03
N ALA A 450 -34.00 2.27 1.17
CA ALA A 450 -33.17 1.12 1.53
C ALA A 450 -31.77 1.50 2.04
N LEU A 451 -31.28 2.72 1.80
CA LEU A 451 -29.95 3.21 2.20
C LEU A 451 -30.00 4.31 3.27
N THR A 452 -31.18 4.71 3.72
CA THR A 452 -31.34 5.78 4.71
C THR A 452 -30.80 5.36 6.07
N GLN A 453 -30.07 6.25 6.75
CA GLN A 453 -29.48 6.01 8.07
C GLN A 453 -29.95 7.03 9.11
N GLN A 454 -30.24 6.56 10.32
CA GLN A 454 -30.43 7.45 11.48
C GLN A 454 -29.07 7.71 12.10
N VAL A 455 -28.69 8.97 12.22
CA VAL A 455 -27.35 9.37 12.65
C VAL A 455 -27.42 10.45 13.72
N GLU A 456 -26.42 10.46 14.60
CA GLU A 456 -26.25 11.45 15.65
C GLU A 456 -25.05 12.36 15.37
N GLN A 457 -25.00 13.50 16.05
CA GLN A 457 -23.87 14.43 15.94
C GLN A 457 -22.53 13.74 16.27
N GLY A 458 -21.57 13.89 15.36
CA GLY A 458 -20.22 13.34 15.45
C GLY A 458 -20.10 11.89 14.97
N ASP A 459 -21.21 11.24 14.58
CA ASP A 459 -21.13 9.96 13.88
C ASP A 459 -20.40 10.12 12.54
N ILE A 460 -19.77 9.05 12.07
CA ILE A 460 -19.11 9.02 10.76
C ILE A 460 -20.03 8.31 9.79
N TRP A 461 -20.59 9.02 8.81
CA TRP A 461 -21.40 8.43 7.75
C TRP A 461 -20.60 8.29 6.46
N ARG A 462 -20.76 7.16 5.77
CA ARG A 462 -20.00 6.81 4.57
C ARG A 462 -20.89 6.15 3.53
N MET A 463 -20.67 6.52 2.26
CA MET A 463 -21.17 5.80 1.10
C MET A 463 -20.03 5.18 0.27
N CYS A 464 -20.16 3.90 -0.06
CA CYS A 464 -19.25 3.15 -0.93
C CYS A 464 -19.91 2.82 -2.27
N GLN A 465 -19.10 2.52 -3.29
CA GLN A 465 -19.59 2.12 -4.61
C GLN A 465 -18.66 1.10 -5.26
N VAL A 466 -19.23 0.14 -6.01
CA VAL A 466 -18.47 -0.77 -6.86
C VAL A 466 -19.23 -1.09 -8.13
N LYS A 467 -18.56 -0.88 -9.27
CA LYS A 467 -19.16 -0.97 -10.60
C LYS A 467 -19.21 -2.41 -11.09
N ASP A 468 -20.17 -2.68 -11.96
CA ASP A 468 -20.40 -4.03 -12.48
C ASP A 468 -19.23 -4.58 -13.32
N ALA A 469 -18.65 -3.75 -14.18
CA ALA A 469 -17.53 -4.15 -15.03
C ALA A 469 -16.30 -4.61 -14.22
N PRO A 470 -15.83 -3.86 -13.19
CA PRO A 470 -14.84 -4.35 -12.23
C PRO A 470 -15.18 -5.70 -11.59
N ILE A 471 -16.44 -5.95 -11.21
CA ILE A 471 -16.84 -7.23 -10.60
C ILE A 471 -16.73 -8.37 -11.61
N ARG A 472 -17.16 -8.17 -12.85
CA ARG A 472 -17.05 -9.17 -13.92
C ARG A 472 -15.60 -9.53 -14.22
N ASP A 473 -14.73 -8.52 -14.32
CA ASP A 473 -13.30 -8.73 -14.53
C ASP A 473 -12.65 -9.45 -13.33
N TRP A 474 -13.05 -9.13 -12.11
CA TRP A 474 -12.57 -9.78 -10.90
C TRP A 474 -12.94 -11.28 -10.87
N VAL A 475 -14.18 -11.63 -11.22
CA VAL A 475 -14.61 -13.04 -11.35
C VAL A 475 -13.84 -13.75 -12.47
N LYS A 476 -13.65 -13.09 -13.63
CA LYS A 476 -12.83 -13.62 -14.73
C LYS A 476 -11.41 -13.95 -14.27
N LEU A 477 -10.77 -13.02 -13.56
CA LEU A 477 -9.41 -13.16 -13.06
C LEU A 477 -9.32 -14.32 -12.06
N ALA A 478 -10.30 -14.46 -11.17
CA ALA A 478 -10.35 -15.57 -10.21
C ALA A 478 -10.40 -16.93 -10.90
N VAL A 479 -11.29 -17.11 -11.90
CA VAL A 479 -11.39 -18.36 -12.68
C VAL A 479 -10.10 -18.62 -13.45
N THR A 480 -9.53 -17.58 -14.08
CA THR A 480 -8.27 -17.67 -14.83
C THR A 480 -7.12 -18.12 -13.93
N ARG A 481 -6.99 -17.54 -12.73
CA ARG A 481 -5.95 -17.92 -11.77
C ARG A 481 -6.14 -19.34 -11.25
N ALA A 482 -7.37 -19.73 -10.87
CA ALA A 482 -7.66 -21.11 -10.44
C ALA A 482 -7.32 -22.13 -11.53
N ARG A 483 -7.64 -21.84 -12.79
CA ARG A 483 -7.31 -22.68 -13.94
C ARG A 483 -5.80 -22.80 -14.16
N ASN A 484 -5.09 -21.66 -14.13
CA ASN A 484 -3.66 -21.62 -14.43
C ASN A 484 -2.80 -22.26 -13.32
N SER A 485 -3.25 -22.20 -12.06
CA SER A 485 -2.49 -22.75 -10.94
C SER A 485 -2.94 -24.14 -10.49
N GLY A 486 -4.18 -24.55 -10.81
CA GLY A 486 -4.81 -25.75 -10.26
C GLY A 486 -5.17 -25.64 -8.77
N MET A 487 -5.06 -24.45 -8.17
CA MET A 487 -5.40 -24.22 -6.77
C MET A 487 -6.90 -24.00 -6.59
N PRO A 488 -7.48 -24.40 -5.45
CA PRO A 488 -8.84 -23.98 -5.11
C PRO A 488 -8.89 -22.47 -4.87
N ALA A 489 -9.99 -21.84 -5.29
CA ALA A 489 -10.25 -20.43 -5.10
C ALA A 489 -11.46 -20.22 -4.22
N VAL A 490 -11.30 -19.41 -3.16
CA VAL A 490 -12.37 -19.11 -2.21
C VAL A 490 -12.69 -17.63 -2.32
N PHE A 491 -13.95 -17.30 -2.60
CA PHE A 491 -14.51 -15.96 -2.48
C PHE A 491 -14.85 -15.68 -1.01
N TRP A 492 -14.23 -14.64 -0.44
CA TRP A 492 -14.39 -14.28 0.98
C TRP A 492 -15.50 -13.23 1.08
N LEU A 493 -16.74 -13.71 1.12
CA LEU A 493 -17.94 -12.88 1.12
C LEU A 493 -18.84 -13.35 2.27
N ASP A 494 -18.99 -12.48 3.28
CA ASP A 494 -19.88 -12.64 4.41
C ASP A 494 -21.33 -12.42 3.98
N PRO A 495 -22.17 -13.47 3.97
CA PRO A 495 -23.57 -13.33 3.56
C PRO A 495 -24.39 -12.47 4.53
N TYR A 496 -23.88 -12.18 5.73
CA TYR A 496 -24.54 -11.30 6.71
C TYR A 496 -24.22 -9.82 6.50
N ARG A 497 -23.20 -9.51 5.70
CA ARG A 497 -22.88 -8.13 5.31
C ARG A 497 -23.67 -7.76 4.05
N PRO A 498 -24.54 -6.73 4.06
CA PRO A 498 -25.38 -6.39 2.91
C PRO A 498 -24.60 -6.17 1.61
N HIS A 499 -23.46 -5.48 1.67
CA HIS A 499 -22.59 -5.29 0.51
C HIS A 499 -22.13 -6.61 -0.10
N GLU A 500 -21.58 -7.49 0.74
CA GLU A 500 -21.04 -8.78 0.28
C GLU A 500 -22.17 -9.72 -0.16
N ALA A 501 -23.37 -9.60 0.39
CA ALA A 501 -24.56 -10.30 -0.10
C ALA A 501 -24.95 -9.87 -1.53
N GLU A 502 -24.85 -8.58 -1.89
CA GLU A 502 -25.02 -8.14 -3.29
C GLU A 502 -23.90 -8.67 -4.19
N LEU A 503 -22.65 -8.69 -3.70
CA LEU A 503 -21.52 -9.26 -4.44
C LEU A 503 -21.68 -10.78 -4.67
N ILE A 504 -22.21 -11.54 -3.71
CA ILE A 504 -22.46 -12.98 -3.87
C ILE A 504 -23.38 -13.21 -5.07
N LYS A 505 -24.48 -12.46 -5.20
CA LYS A 505 -25.41 -12.57 -6.35
C LYS A 505 -24.69 -12.34 -7.68
N LYS A 506 -23.79 -11.34 -7.74
CA LYS A 506 -22.99 -11.03 -8.93
C LYS A 506 -22.03 -12.18 -9.26
N VAL A 507 -21.29 -12.68 -8.25
CA VAL A 507 -20.33 -13.77 -8.41
C VAL A 507 -21.03 -15.04 -8.89
N GLU A 508 -22.13 -15.45 -8.26
CA GLU A 508 -22.91 -16.64 -8.67
C GLU A 508 -23.46 -16.51 -10.09
N THR A 509 -23.80 -15.30 -10.50
CA THR A 509 -24.25 -15.02 -11.88
C THR A 509 -23.09 -15.15 -12.85
N TYR A 510 -21.96 -14.48 -12.60
CA TYR A 510 -20.86 -14.38 -13.55
C TYR A 510 -19.96 -15.61 -13.60
N LEU A 511 -19.94 -16.45 -12.58
CA LEU A 511 -19.28 -17.76 -12.65
C LEU A 511 -19.89 -18.66 -13.74
N LYS A 512 -21.16 -18.44 -14.13
CA LYS A 512 -21.83 -19.19 -15.20
C LYS A 512 -21.34 -18.80 -16.59
N ASP A 513 -20.66 -17.66 -16.73
CA ASP A 513 -20.12 -17.19 -18.01
C ASP A 513 -18.78 -17.87 -18.36
N TYR A 514 -18.23 -18.71 -17.47
CA TYR A 514 -16.93 -19.36 -17.64
C TYR A 514 -17.01 -20.88 -17.49
N ASP A 515 -16.10 -21.60 -18.17
CA ASP A 515 -15.92 -23.03 -17.92
C ASP A 515 -15.22 -23.24 -16.58
N THR A 516 -16.00 -23.67 -15.59
CA THR A 516 -15.54 -24.00 -14.23
C THR A 516 -15.34 -25.50 -14.01
N LYS A 517 -15.48 -26.33 -15.06
CA LYS A 517 -15.31 -27.79 -14.95
C LYS A 517 -13.91 -28.14 -14.44
N GLY A 518 -13.84 -28.94 -13.38
CA GLY A 518 -12.58 -29.36 -12.76
C GLY A 518 -11.89 -28.30 -11.90
N LEU A 519 -12.53 -27.16 -11.64
CA LEU A 519 -12.06 -26.17 -10.67
C LEU A 519 -12.80 -26.35 -9.33
N ASP A 520 -12.09 -26.09 -8.23
CA ASP A 520 -12.68 -25.99 -6.89
C ASP A 520 -12.84 -24.49 -6.56
N ILE A 521 -14.04 -23.97 -6.78
CA ILE A 521 -14.40 -22.56 -6.50
C ILE A 521 -15.52 -22.55 -5.47
N GLN A 522 -15.29 -21.87 -4.35
CA GLN A 522 -16.21 -21.82 -3.21
C GLN A 522 -16.48 -20.38 -2.77
N ILE A 523 -17.63 -20.14 -2.15
CA ILE A 523 -17.97 -18.87 -1.50
C ILE A 523 -18.11 -19.15 0.00
N MET A 524 -17.40 -18.40 0.84
CA MET A 524 -17.42 -18.55 2.29
C MET A 524 -17.40 -17.17 2.96
N SER A 525 -17.98 -17.07 4.16
CA SER A 525 -17.77 -15.88 4.99
C SER A 525 -16.29 -15.68 5.29
N GLN A 526 -15.87 -14.45 5.51
CA GLN A 526 -14.46 -14.10 5.70
C GLN A 526 -13.78 -14.94 6.81
N VAL A 527 -14.47 -15.15 7.93
CA VAL A 527 -13.96 -15.95 9.06
C VAL A 527 -13.84 -17.43 8.68
N ARG A 528 -14.83 -17.98 7.98
CA ARG A 528 -14.79 -19.39 7.53
C ARG A 528 -13.71 -19.61 6.48
N ALA A 529 -13.58 -18.67 5.54
CA ALA A 529 -12.57 -18.68 4.51
C ALA A 529 -11.15 -18.60 5.10
N MET A 530 -10.95 -17.74 6.11
CA MET A 530 -9.70 -17.70 6.89
C MET A 530 -9.42 -19.06 7.51
N ARG A 531 -10.34 -19.64 8.30
CA ARG A 531 -10.15 -20.96 8.91
C ARG A 531 -9.80 -22.05 7.89
N TYR A 532 -10.57 -22.16 6.81
CA TYR A 532 -10.33 -23.14 5.74
C TYR A 532 -8.93 -22.98 5.12
N THR A 533 -8.54 -21.73 4.86
CA THR A 533 -7.22 -21.40 4.30
C THR A 533 -6.10 -21.80 5.26
N LEU A 534 -6.21 -21.45 6.56
CA LEU A 534 -5.20 -21.80 7.56
C LEU A 534 -5.02 -23.31 7.73
N GLU A 535 -6.13 -24.06 7.73
CA GLU A 535 -6.10 -25.53 7.77
C GLU A 535 -5.38 -26.12 6.55
N ARG A 536 -5.54 -25.54 5.37
CA ARG A 536 -4.82 -25.98 4.17
C ARG A 536 -3.33 -25.59 4.21
N VAL A 537 -3.05 -24.35 4.58
CA VAL A 537 -1.69 -23.79 4.59
C VAL A 537 -0.76 -24.57 5.52
N ILE A 538 -1.21 -24.94 6.72
CA ILE A 538 -0.39 -25.74 7.65
C ILE A 538 -0.08 -27.17 7.12
N ARG A 539 -0.89 -27.66 6.16
CA ARG A 539 -0.70 -28.96 5.50
C ARG A 539 0.11 -28.85 4.20
N GLY A 540 0.73 -27.70 3.95
CA GLY A 540 1.50 -27.46 2.72
C GLY A 540 0.63 -27.24 1.48
N LEU A 541 -0.68 -27.01 1.64
CA LEU A 541 -1.61 -26.84 0.53
C LEU A 541 -1.89 -25.36 0.26
N ASP A 542 -2.04 -25.03 -1.02
CA ASP A 542 -2.23 -23.67 -1.50
C ASP A 542 -3.72 -23.33 -1.66
N THR A 543 -4.10 -22.06 -1.45
CA THR A 543 -5.49 -21.60 -1.61
C THR A 543 -5.50 -20.17 -2.15
N ILE A 544 -6.23 -19.91 -3.24
CA ILE A 544 -6.41 -18.54 -3.73
C ILE A 544 -7.50 -17.87 -2.88
N SER A 545 -7.17 -16.74 -2.28
CA SER A 545 -8.14 -15.82 -1.67
C SER A 545 -8.69 -14.88 -2.75
N VAL A 546 -10.01 -14.84 -2.93
CA VAL A 546 -10.68 -13.96 -3.88
C VAL A 546 -11.51 -12.97 -3.07
N THR A 547 -11.09 -11.71 -3.02
CA THR A 547 -11.58 -10.76 -2.00
C THR A 547 -11.90 -9.38 -2.54
N GLY A 548 -12.69 -8.62 -1.77
CA GLY A 548 -12.80 -7.16 -1.90
C GLY A 548 -11.46 -6.44 -1.66
N ASN A 549 -11.49 -5.12 -1.82
CA ASN A 549 -10.33 -4.23 -1.87
C ASN A 549 -9.59 -4.11 -0.53
N ILE A 550 -10.32 -4.02 0.59
CA ILE A 550 -9.69 -3.94 1.92
C ILE A 550 -9.02 -5.26 2.28
N LEU A 551 -9.71 -6.39 2.10
CA LEU A 551 -9.14 -7.72 2.35
C LEU A 551 -7.98 -8.04 1.42
N ARG A 552 -8.00 -7.57 0.16
CA ARG A 552 -6.84 -7.67 -0.74
C ARG A 552 -5.60 -7.09 -0.06
N ASP A 553 -5.70 -5.89 0.52
CA ASP A 553 -4.55 -5.29 1.22
C ASP A 553 -4.15 -6.11 2.45
N TYR A 554 -5.12 -6.45 3.31
CA TYR A 554 -4.83 -7.11 4.58
C TYR A 554 -4.20 -8.49 4.38
N LEU A 555 -4.71 -9.28 3.43
CA LEU A 555 -4.23 -10.65 3.19
C LEU A 555 -2.91 -10.66 2.42
N THR A 556 -2.66 -9.68 1.55
CA THR A 556 -1.39 -9.57 0.80
C THR A 556 -0.24 -8.99 1.62
N ASP A 557 -0.52 -8.47 2.82
CA ASP A 557 0.51 -8.31 3.87
C ASP A 557 0.58 -9.54 4.78
N LEU A 558 -0.57 -10.04 5.26
CA LEU A 558 -0.63 -11.10 6.26
C LEU A 558 0.10 -12.37 5.84
N PHE A 559 -0.32 -13.00 4.74
CA PHE A 559 0.24 -14.29 4.35
C PHE A 559 1.70 -14.17 3.90
N PRO A 560 2.09 -13.19 3.06
CA PRO A 560 3.49 -13.02 2.68
C PRO A 560 4.42 -12.76 3.86
N ILE A 561 3.99 -12.06 4.91
CA ILE A 561 4.81 -11.87 6.12
C ILE A 561 5.03 -13.20 6.85
N MET A 562 4.03 -14.09 6.91
CA MET A 562 4.19 -15.43 7.51
C MET A 562 5.00 -16.37 6.62
N GLU A 563 4.85 -16.25 5.29
CA GLU A 563 5.46 -17.16 4.33
C GLU A 563 6.92 -16.79 3.99
N LEU A 564 7.21 -15.50 3.88
CA LEU A 564 8.44 -14.96 3.31
C LEU A 564 9.17 -14.02 4.28
N GLY A 565 8.56 -13.69 5.43
CA GLY A 565 9.09 -12.74 6.40
C GLY A 565 8.88 -11.28 6.00
N THR A 566 8.29 -11.01 4.82
CA THR A 566 8.02 -9.67 4.29
C THR A 566 7.04 -9.74 3.12
N SER A 567 6.19 -8.73 2.96
CA SER A 567 5.30 -8.56 1.81
C SER A 567 5.97 -7.86 0.61
N ALA A 568 7.22 -7.39 0.76
CA ALA A 568 7.94 -6.70 -0.31
C ALA A 568 8.38 -7.63 -1.46
N LYS A 569 8.41 -8.95 -1.24
CA LYS A 569 8.93 -9.95 -2.20
C LYS A 569 7.82 -10.66 -2.99
N MET A 570 6.78 -9.91 -3.35
CA MET A 570 5.57 -10.41 -4.00
C MET A 570 5.46 -9.89 -5.43
N LEU A 571 4.87 -10.69 -6.32
CA LEU A 571 4.33 -10.18 -7.57
C LEU A 571 3.04 -9.43 -7.28
N SER A 572 2.88 -8.27 -7.92
CA SER A 572 1.65 -7.47 -7.87
C SER A 572 1.30 -7.06 -9.30
N ILE A 573 0.52 -7.91 -9.95
CA ILE A 573 0.11 -7.77 -11.35
C ILE A 573 -1.27 -7.14 -11.38
N VAL A 574 -1.47 -6.18 -12.28
CA VAL A 574 -2.74 -5.51 -12.53
C VAL A 574 -3.06 -5.65 -14.01
N PRO A 575 -3.80 -6.69 -14.41
CA PRO A 575 -4.35 -6.78 -15.76
C PRO A 575 -5.31 -5.61 -15.94
N LEU A 576 -4.96 -4.65 -16.78
CA LEU A 576 -5.81 -3.48 -17.04
C LEU A 576 -7.04 -3.95 -17.79
N MET A 577 -8.22 -3.44 -17.42
CA MET A 577 -9.48 -3.89 -18.02
C MET A 577 -9.54 -3.64 -19.54
N ALA A 578 -8.82 -2.63 -20.03
CA ALA A 578 -8.69 -2.33 -21.45
C ALA A 578 -7.83 -3.33 -22.23
N GLY A 579 -7.09 -4.21 -21.56
CA GLY A 579 -6.24 -5.24 -22.16
C GLY A 579 -4.74 -5.06 -21.89
N GLY A 580 -4.30 -3.89 -21.42
CA GLY A 580 -2.92 -3.61 -21.03
C GLY A 580 -2.49 -4.33 -19.74
N GLY A 581 -1.30 -4.01 -19.24
CA GLY A 581 -0.79 -4.55 -17.98
C GLY A 581 -0.01 -3.51 -17.18
N MET A 582 -0.24 -3.48 -15.87
CA MET A 582 0.60 -2.76 -14.92
C MET A 582 1.20 -3.75 -13.91
N TYR A 583 2.49 -3.58 -13.60
CA TYR A 583 3.26 -4.46 -12.73
C TYR A 583 3.85 -3.62 -11.60
N GLU A 584 3.26 -3.71 -10.41
CA GLU A 584 3.78 -3.02 -9.23
C GLU A 584 4.99 -3.79 -8.68
N THR A 585 6.11 -3.09 -8.43
CA THR A 585 7.36 -3.72 -8.00
C THR A 585 7.39 -4.06 -6.50
N GLY A 586 6.26 -3.93 -5.80
CA GLY A 586 6.12 -4.26 -4.39
C GLY A 586 4.90 -3.59 -3.76
N ALA A 587 4.50 -4.05 -2.58
CA ALA A 587 3.36 -3.51 -1.84
C ALA A 587 3.73 -2.40 -0.82
N GLY A 588 5.03 -2.13 -0.62
CA GLY A 588 5.53 -1.17 0.37
C GLY A 588 5.61 0.29 -0.09
N GLY A 589 6.09 1.18 0.79
CA GLY A 589 6.39 2.59 0.48
C GLY A 589 7.80 2.81 -0.12
N SER A 590 8.22 4.07 -0.22
CA SER A 590 9.47 4.50 -0.88
C SER A 590 10.71 4.57 0.03
N ALA A 591 10.57 4.17 1.29
CA ALA A 591 11.65 3.93 2.27
C ALA A 591 12.60 5.13 2.53
N PRO A 592 12.13 6.22 3.18
CA PRO A 592 12.93 7.42 3.42
C PRO A 592 14.22 7.19 4.24
N LYS A 593 14.20 6.20 5.16
CA LYS A 593 15.38 5.83 5.98
C LYS A 593 16.52 5.21 5.15
N HIS A 594 16.25 4.74 3.94
CA HIS A 594 17.29 4.22 3.03
C HIS A 594 18.02 5.37 2.35
N VAL A 595 17.31 6.47 2.04
CA VAL A 595 17.90 7.70 1.51
C VAL A 595 18.87 8.31 2.52
N GLN A 596 18.48 8.37 3.80
CA GLN A 596 19.34 8.86 4.88
C GLN A 596 20.66 8.08 4.93
N GLN A 597 20.62 6.75 4.93
CA GLN A 597 21.84 5.93 4.92
C GLN A 597 22.67 6.13 3.66
N LEU A 598 22.05 6.30 2.49
CA LEU A 598 22.80 6.63 1.29
C LEU A 598 23.51 7.98 1.45
N VAL A 599 22.82 9.03 1.88
CA VAL A 599 23.40 10.37 2.01
C VAL A 599 24.51 10.41 3.07
N GLU A 600 24.34 9.73 4.20
CA GLU A 600 25.29 9.73 5.31
C GLU A 600 26.49 8.81 5.08
N GLU A 601 26.26 7.64 4.48
CA GLU A 601 27.24 6.55 4.45
C GLU A 601 27.45 5.92 3.06
N ASN A 602 26.81 6.48 2.02
CA ASN A 602 26.84 5.97 0.63
C ASN A 602 26.56 4.47 0.54
N HIS A 603 25.57 4.00 1.28
CA HIS A 603 25.11 2.62 1.25
C HIS A 603 23.59 2.58 1.08
N LEU A 604 23.12 1.96 -0.01
CA LEU A 604 21.68 1.84 -0.28
C LEU A 604 21.20 0.41 -0.01
N ARG A 605 20.51 0.20 1.11
CA ARG A 605 19.95 -1.11 1.49
C ARG A 605 18.58 -1.45 0.87
N TRP A 606 18.17 -0.74 -0.18
CA TRP A 606 16.92 -1.03 -0.90
C TRP A 606 17.04 -2.35 -1.66
N ASP A 607 16.09 -3.28 -1.47
CA ASP A 607 16.06 -4.57 -2.17
C ASP A 607 15.21 -4.45 -3.45
N SER A 608 15.87 -4.43 -4.62
CA SER A 608 15.23 -4.33 -5.93
C SER A 608 14.60 -5.63 -6.43
N LEU A 609 14.53 -6.70 -5.60
CA LEU A 609 13.95 -7.98 -6.00
C LEU A 609 12.56 -7.86 -6.66
N GLY A 610 11.69 -7.00 -6.11
CA GLY A 610 10.36 -6.80 -6.68
C GLY A 610 10.38 -6.10 -8.05
N GLU A 611 11.40 -5.28 -8.35
CA GLU A 611 11.61 -4.71 -9.69
C GLU A 611 12.00 -5.80 -10.69
N PHE A 612 12.84 -6.75 -10.28
CA PHE A 612 13.28 -7.87 -11.13
C PHE A 612 12.10 -8.78 -11.49
N LEU A 613 11.27 -9.08 -10.49
CA LEU A 613 10.07 -9.91 -10.65
C LEU A 613 9.02 -9.22 -11.54
N ALA A 614 8.78 -7.92 -11.33
CA ALA A 614 7.84 -7.16 -12.17
C ALA A 614 8.33 -7.06 -13.63
N LEU A 615 9.64 -6.88 -13.84
CA LEU A 615 10.23 -6.84 -15.17
C LEU A 615 10.11 -8.19 -15.89
N ALA A 616 10.34 -9.31 -15.21
CA ALA A 616 10.20 -10.64 -15.80
C ALA A 616 8.77 -10.88 -16.31
N VAL A 617 7.76 -10.60 -15.48
CA VAL A 617 6.35 -10.74 -15.88
C VAL A 617 5.97 -9.73 -16.96
N SER A 618 6.46 -8.49 -16.88
CA SER A 618 6.23 -7.46 -17.91
C SER A 618 6.75 -7.92 -19.28
N LEU A 619 7.94 -8.51 -19.34
CA LEU A 619 8.55 -9.04 -20.57
C LEU A 619 7.82 -10.30 -21.09
N GLU A 620 7.38 -11.18 -20.19
CA GLU A 620 6.60 -12.37 -20.55
C GLU A 620 5.29 -11.98 -21.23
N GLU A 621 4.49 -11.13 -20.57
CA GLU A 621 3.21 -10.65 -21.08
C GLU A 621 3.38 -9.86 -22.39
N LEU A 622 4.41 -9.00 -22.47
CA LEU A 622 4.74 -8.30 -23.71
C LEU A 622 5.05 -9.31 -24.83
N GLY A 623 5.85 -10.33 -24.55
CA GLY A 623 6.19 -11.38 -25.51
C GLY A 623 4.99 -12.21 -25.95
N ILE A 624 4.05 -12.50 -25.04
CA ILE A 624 2.80 -13.20 -25.35
C ILE A 624 1.91 -12.33 -26.26
N LYS A 625 1.64 -11.08 -25.86
CA LYS A 625 0.70 -10.18 -26.57
C LYS A 625 1.22 -9.72 -27.94
N SER A 626 2.52 -9.46 -28.05
CA SER A 626 3.14 -9.00 -29.30
C SER A 626 3.68 -10.12 -30.19
N GLY A 627 3.71 -11.37 -29.72
CA GLY A 627 4.39 -12.47 -30.41
C GLY A 627 5.93 -12.35 -30.41
N ASN A 628 6.51 -11.50 -29.56
CA ASN A 628 7.96 -11.31 -29.46
C ASN A 628 8.62 -12.46 -28.67
N ASN A 629 9.19 -13.43 -29.38
CA ASN A 629 9.89 -14.56 -28.78
C ASN A 629 11.16 -14.14 -27.99
N ARG A 630 11.86 -13.10 -28.43
CA ARG A 630 13.04 -12.58 -27.71
C ARG A 630 12.68 -12.04 -26.33
N ALA A 631 11.53 -11.36 -26.21
CA ALA A 631 11.02 -10.90 -24.93
C ALA A 631 10.69 -12.07 -23.97
N LYS A 632 10.15 -13.19 -24.50
CA LYS A 632 9.92 -14.41 -23.70
C LYS A 632 11.23 -15.03 -23.20
N VAL A 633 12.26 -15.09 -24.06
CA VAL A 633 13.59 -15.58 -23.67
C VAL A 633 14.20 -14.67 -22.59
N LEU A 634 14.09 -13.34 -22.73
CA LEU A 634 14.52 -12.38 -21.71
C LEU A 634 13.80 -12.62 -20.37
N ALA A 635 12.48 -12.80 -20.39
CA ALA A 635 11.69 -13.07 -19.18
C ALA A 635 12.15 -14.36 -18.46
N LYS A 636 12.24 -15.47 -19.20
CA LYS A 636 12.65 -16.78 -18.66
C LYS A 636 14.06 -16.75 -18.07
N THR A 637 15.00 -16.10 -18.76
CA THR A 637 16.39 -15.97 -18.30
C THR A 637 16.50 -15.01 -17.11
N LEU A 638 15.66 -13.98 -17.02
CA LEU A 638 15.60 -13.07 -15.86
C LEU A 638 15.06 -13.78 -14.62
N ASP A 639 14.03 -14.62 -14.76
CA ASP A 639 13.52 -15.46 -13.68
C ASP A 639 14.60 -16.42 -13.15
N ALA A 640 15.34 -17.08 -14.05
CA ALA A 640 16.46 -17.95 -13.68
C ALA A 640 17.59 -17.17 -12.98
N ALA A 641 17.92 -15.97 -13.47
CA ALA A 641 18.91 -15.10 -12.85
C ALA A 641 18.50 -14.63 -11.46
N THR A 642 17.22 -14.32 -11.25
CA THR A 642 16.66 -13.97 -9.95
C THR A 642 16.70 -15.18 -9.00
N GLY A 643 16.42 -16.39 -9.49
CA GLY A 643 16.63 -17.63 -8.74
C GLY A 643 18.08 -17.81 -8.28
N LYS A 644 19.06 -17.59 -9.16
CA LYS A 644 20.49 -17.63 -8.82
C LYS A 644 20.89 -16.55 -7.83
N LEU A 645 20.36 -15.34 -7.95
CA LEU A 645 20.60 -14.23 -7.01
C LEU A 645 20.17 -14.63 -5.59
N LEU A 646 18.99 -15.22 -5.47
CA LEU A 646 18.45 -15.73 -4.22
C LEU A 646 19.29 -16.89 -3.68
N ASP A 647 19.52 -17.95 -4.47
CA ASP A 647 20.29 -19.13 -4.03
C ASP A 647 21.72 -18.78 -3.57
N ASN A 648 22.35 -17.77 -4.16
CA ASN A 648 23.68 -17.28 -3.77
C ASN A 648 23.68 -16.15 -2.73
N ALA A 649 22.51 -15.83 -2.15
CA ALA A 649 22.32 -14.79 -1.14
C ALA A 649 22.90 -13.41 -1.53
N LYS A 650 22.69 -13.00 -2.79
CA LYS A 650 23.21 -11.72 -3.35
C LYS A 650 22.22 -10.55 -3.24
N SER A 651 21.33 -10.58 -2.24
CA SER A 651 20.50 -9.43 -1.87
C SER A 651 21.31 -8.39 -1.06
N PRO A 652 20.88 -7.12 -1.02
CA PRO A 652 21.53 -6.09 -0.22
C PRO A 652 21.54 -6.42 1.28
N SER A 653 22.68 -6.17 1.92
CA SER A 653 22.81 -6.15 3.38
C SER A 653 22.35 -4.79 3.92
N PRO A 654 21.86 -4.70 5.17
CA PRO A 654 21.60 -3.41 5.80
C PRO A 654 22.86 -2.70 6.31
N LYS A 655 24.04 -3.37 6.28
CA LYS A 655 25.28 -2.87 6.88
C LYS A 655 26.20 -2.23 5.84
N THR A 656 26.56 -0.98 6.09
CA THR A 656 27.58 -0.26 5.33
C THR A 656 28.90 -1.02 5.29
N GLY A 657 29.55 -1.04 4.11
CA GLY A 657 30.74 -1.84 3.82
C GLY A 657 30.43 -3.25 3.31
N GLN A 658 29.16 -3.68 3.32
CA GLN A 658 28.72 -4.94 2.71
C GLN A 658 28.03 -4.68 1.36
N LEU A 659 27.59 -5.75 0.69
CA LEU A 659 26.87 -5.66 -0.58
C LEU A 659 25.61 -4.82 -0.42
N ASP A 660 25.42 -3.81 -1.26
CA ASP A 660 24.26 -2.92 -1.25
C ASP A 660 23.41 -3.13 -2.53
N ASN A 661 22.42 -2.25 -2.76
CA ASN A 661 21.54 -2.27 -3.91
C ASN A 661 22.30 -2.36 -5.26
N ARG A 662 23.32 -1.52 -5.46
CA ARG A 662 24.11 -1.47 -6.69
C ARG A 662 24.83 -2.80 -6.94
N GLY A 663 25.39 -3.37 -5.88
CA GLY A 663 26.00 -4.69 -5.91
C GLY A 663 25.02 -5.80 -6.30
N SER A 664 23.81 -5.80 -5.74
CA SER A 664 22.78 -6.79 -6.07
C SER A 664 22.34 -6.71 -7.54
N GLN A 665 22.22 -5.51 -8.10
CA GLN A 665 21.87 -5.28 -9.50
C GLN A 665 22.99 -5.72 -10.46
N PHE A 666 24.26 -5.54 -10.06
CA PHE A 666 25.38 -6.12 -10.79
C PHE A 666 25.31 -7.65 -10.84
N TYR A 667 25.08 -8.32 -9.69
CA TYR A 667 24.96 -9.79 -9.67
C TYR A 667 23.79 -10.27 -10.53
N LEU A 668 22.65 -9.57 -10.49
CA LEU A 668 21.54 -9.88 -11.39
C LEU A 668 21.96 -9.77 -12.86
N ALA A 669 22.60 -8.66 -13.26
CA ALA A 669 23.06 -8.46 -14.62
C ALA A 669 24.04 -9.55 -15.08
N MET A 670 24.98 -9.94 -14.21
CA MET A 670 25.92 -11.03 -14.48
C MET A 670 25.20 -12.36 -14.68
N TYR A 671 24.31 -12.74 -13.76
CA TYR A 671 23.56 -14.00 -13.88
C TYR A 671 22.62 -13.99 -15.10
N TRP A 672 21.99 -12.85 -15.40
CA TRP A 672 21.10 -12.73 -16.55
C TRP A 672 21.87 -12.84 -17.87
N ALA A 673 23.05 -12.22 -17.97
CA ALA A 673 23.92 -12.37 -19.13
C ALA A 673 24.39 -13.82 -19.30
N GLN A 674 24.72 -14.51 -18.21
CA GLN A 674 25.09 -15.93 -18.24
C GLN A 674 23.94 -16.82 -18.73
N GLU A 675 22.72 -16.62 -18.24
CA GLU A 675 21.53 -17.36 -18.69
C GLU A 675 21.24 -17.09 -20.16
N LEU A 676 21.35 -15.83 -20.60
CA LEU A 676 21.16 -15.46 -22.00
C LEU A 676 22.22 -16.03 -22.94
N ALA A 677 23.47 -16.11 -22.49
CA ALA A 677 24.56 -16.72 -23.25
C ALA A 677 24.45 -18.25 -23.33
N ALA A 678 23.82 -18.89 -22.33
CA ALA A 678 23.72 -20.35 -22.23
C ALA A 678 22.44 -20.95 -22.82
N GLN A 679 21.38 -20.15 -22.99
CA GLN A 679 20.12 -20.63 -23.58
C GLN A 679 20.27 -21.03 -25.07
N THR A 680 19.36 -21.87 -25.54
CA THR A 680 19.39 -22.48 -26.88
C THR A 680 18.15 -22.16 -27.72
N GLU A 681 17.28 -21.26 -27.24
CA GLU A 681 16.03 -20.87 -27.89
C GLU A 681 16.24 -19.75 -28.94
N ASP A 682 17.21 -18.86 -28.74
CA ASP A 682 17.62 -17.81 -29.71
C ASP A 682 19.16 -17.69 -29.78
N ALA A 683 19.75 -18.22 -30.86
CA ALA A 683 21.20 -18.26 -31.03
C ALA A 683 21.84 -16.87 -31.22
N ASP A 684 21.11 -15.91 -31.77
CA ASP A 684 21.61 -14.54 -31.97
C ASP A 684 21.70 -13.82 -30.63
N LEU A 685 20.66 -13.93 -29.78
CA LEU A 685 20.71 -13.41 -28.42
C LEU A 685 21.85 -14.04 -27.62
N ALA A 686 22.04 -15.37 -27.71
CA ALA A 686 23.16 -16.03 -27.04
C ALA A 686 24.52 -15.45 -27.47
N LYS A 687 24.70 -15.24 -28.78
CA LYS A 687 25.93 -14.64 -29.33
C LYS A 687 26.12 -13.19 -28.89
N THR A 688 25.05 -12.39 -28.85
CA THR A 688 25.09 -10.99 -28.39
C THR A 688 25.49 -10.89 -26.91
N PHE A 689 24.98 -11.77 -26.04
CA PHE A 689 25.24 -11.71 -24.61
C PHE A 689 26.48 -12.49 -24.15
N ALA A 690 27.03 -13.39 -24.96
CA ALA A 690 28.23 -14.16 -24.59
C ALA A 690 29.45 -13.28 -24.22
N PRO A 691 29.80 -12.20 -24.97
CA PRO A 691 30.86 -11.28 -24.57
C PRO A 691 30.57 -10.58 -23.23
N LEU A 692 29.34 -10.09 -23.04
CA LEU A 692 28.95 -9.43 -21.79
C LEU A 692 29.05 -10.39 -20.60
N ALA A 693 28.52 -11.61 -20.74
CA ALA A 693 28.58 -12.64 -19.71
C ALA A 693 30.02 -12.95 -19.30
N LYS A 694 30.92 -13.08 -20.28
CA LYS A 694 32.35 -13.29 -20.04
C LYS A 694 32.96 -12.09 -19.31
N THR A 695 32.78 -10.87 -19.83
CA THR A 695 33.36 -9.66 -19.23
C THR A 695 32.88 -9.43 -17.80
N LEU A 696 31.58 -9.57 -17.51
CA LEU A 696 31.05 -9.41 -16.15
C LEU A 696 31.58 -10.49 -15.20
N THR A 697 31.68 -11.73 -15.66
CA THR A 697 32.20 -12.85 -14.84
C THR A 697 33.69 -12.70 -14.54
N GLU A 698 34.50 -12.34 -15.54
CA GLU A 698 35.95 -12.15 -15.35
C GLU A 698 36.28 -10.93 -14.47
N ASN A 699 35.42 -9.91 -14.46
CA ASN A 699 35.62 -8.67 -13.71
C ASN A 699 34.79 -8.58 -12.41
N GLU A 700 34.19 -9.68 -11.93
CA GLU A 700 33.34 -9.69 -10.73
C GLU A 700 34.03 -9.02 -9.53
N LYS A 701 35.26 -9.42 -9.23
CA LYS A 701 36.03 -8.87 -8.09
C LYS A 701 36.31 -7.38 -8.24
N THR A 702 36.66 -6.93 -9.45
CA THR A 702 36.95 -5.52 -9.74
C THR A 702 35.71 -4.67 -9.57
N ILE A 703 34.58 -5.09 -10.15
CA ILE A 703 33.31 -4.36 -10.07
C ILE A 703 32.84 -4.27 -8.62
N ILE A 704 32.85 -5.37 -7.87
CA ILE A 704 32.46 -5.36 -6.45
C ILE A 704 33.41 -4.48 -5.61
N GLY A 705 34.71 -4.48 -5.91
CA GLY A 705 35.68 -3.57 -5.29
C GLY A 705 35.32 -2.10 -5.54
N GLU A 706 35.11 -1.72 -6.81
CA GLU A 706 34.72 -0.35 -7.19
C GLU A 706 33.41 0.11 -6.52
N LEU A 707 32.42 -0.79 -6.41
CA LEU A 707 31.15 -0.51 -5.73
C LEU A 707 31.30 -0.44 -4.19
N GLY A 708 32.28 -1.16 -3.62
CA GLY A 708 32.56 -1.17 -2.18
C GLY A 708 33.38 0.04 -1.71
N ASP A 709 34.38 0.46 -2.48
CA ASP A 709 35.36 1.51 -2.10
C ASP A 709 34.74 2.91 -1.89
N VAL A 710 33.54 3.13 -2.45
CA VAL A 710 32.80 4.38 -2.30
C VAL A 710 31.93 4.43 -1.04
N GLN A 711 31.68 3.29 -0.38
CA GLN A 711 30.84 3.22 0.82
C GLN A 711 31.56 3.79 2.06
N GLY A 712 30.78 4.11 3.09
CA GLY A 712 31.26 4.68 4.36
C GLY A 712 31.58 6.17 4.30
N LYS A 713 31.22 6.85 3.21
CA LYS A 713 31.50 8.27 2.98
C LYS A 713 30.18 9.00 2.72
N PRO A 714 29.96 10.19 3.29
CA PRO A 714 28.79 11.00 2.94
C PRO A 714 28.79 11.38 1.45
N VAL A 715 27.61 11.49 0.86
CA VAL A 715 27.40 11.93 -0.52
C VAL A 715 26.30 12.97 -0.61
N ASP A 716 26.43 13.89 -1.55
CA ASP A 716 25.42 14.91 -1.84
C ASP A 716 24.68 14.57 -3.14
N ILE A 717 23.41 14.23 -3.02
CA ILE A 717 22.51 13.94 -4.16
C ILE A 717 21.87 15.20 -4.77
N GLY A 718 22.14 16.40 -4.22
CA GLY A 718 21.72 17.68 -4.78
C GLY A 718 20.24 18.03 -4.60
N GLY A 719 19.53 17.37 -3.68
CA GLY A 719 18.11 17.57 -3.41
C GLY A 719 17.47 16.28 -2.86
N TYR A 720 16.29 16.38 -2.24
CA TYR A 720 15.58 15.21 -1.72
C TYR A 720 14.43 14.81 -2.63
N TYR A 721 13.50 15.74 -2.89
CA TYR A 721 12.34 15.52 -3.76
C TYR A 721 12.66 15.73 -5.24
N LYS A 722 13.64 16.59 -5.57
CA LYS A 722 14.17 16.77 -6.93
C LYS A 722 15.71 16.70 -6.87
N PRO A 723 16.31 15.50 -6.70
CA PRO A 723 17.76 15.34 -6.73
C PRO A 723 18.34 15.83 -8.07
N ASP A 724 19.64 16.17 -8.04
CA ASP A 724 20.39 16.51 -9.25
C ASP A 724 20.72 15.25 -10.03
N GLU A 725 20.35 15.21 -11.31
CA GLU A 725 20.44 13.99 -12.13
C GLU A 725 21.89 13.56 -12.35
N ALA A 726 22.81 14.51 -12.56
CA ALA A 726 24.23 14.21 -12.79
C ALA A 726 24.91 13.70 -11.51
N LYS A 727 24.63 14.31 -10.36
CA LYS A 727 25.12 13.83 -9.05
C LYS A 727 24.59 12.43 -8.77
N LEU A 728 23.29 12.22 -9.00
CA LEU A 728 22.65 10.94 -8.76
C LEU A 728 23.24 9.84 -9.65
N GLU A 729 23.48 10.12 -10.93
CA GLU A 729 24.13 9.18 -11.84
C GLU A 729 25.54 8.81 -11.35
N ALA A 730 26.34 9.80 -10.95
CA ALA A 730 27.70 9.57 -10.47
C ALA A 730 27.74 8.71 -9.18
N ILE A 731 26.79 8.93 -8.26
CA ILE A 731 26.70 8.19 -6.99
C ILE A 731 26.16 6.76 -7.22
N MET A 732 25.16 6.61 -8.10
CA MET A 732 24.49 5.34 -8.32
C MET A 732 25.20 4.43 -9.31
N ARG A 733 26.09 4.97 -10.16
CA ARG A 733 26.88 4.21 -11.13
C ARG A 733 28.40 4.40 -10.97
N PRO A 734 28.99 4.15 -9.79
CA PRO A 734 30.40 4.50 -9.54
C PRO A 734 31.40 3.51 -10.18
N SER A 735 30.96 2.30 -10.57
CA SER A 735 31.82 1.30 -11.22
C SER A 735 32.04 1.64 -12.70
N LYS A 736 33.24 2.11 -13.02
CA LYS A 736 33.66 2.39 -14.40
C LYS A 736 33.69 1.10 -15.23
N THR A 737 34.12 0.00 -14.61
CA THR A 737 34.22 -1.31 -15.28
C THR A 737 32.85 -1.83 -15.68
N LEU A 738 31.85 -1.76 -14.78
CA LEU A 738 30.47 -2.14 -15.10
C LEU A 738 29.85 -1.26 -16.18
N ASN A 739 30.01 0.06 -16.07
CA ASN A 739 29.46 1.00 -17.05
C ASN A 739 30.04 0.75 -18.46
N ALA A 740 31.36 0.55 -18.57
CA ALA A 740 31.99 0.24 -19.85
C ALA A 740 31.50 -1.09 -20.45
N ALA A 741 31.31 -2.12 -19.61
CA ALA A 741 30.78 -3.42 -20.05
C ALA A 741 29.36 -3.31 -20.60
N LEU A 742 28.49 -2.51 -19.97
CA LEU A 742 27.11 -2.31 -20.41
C LEU A 742 27.00 -1.47 -21.70
N GLU A 743 27.87 -0.49 -21.90
CA GLU A 743 27.90 0.32 -23.12
C GLU A 743 28.38 -0.48 -24.34
N ALA A 744 29.28 -1.46 -24.15
CA ALA A 744 29.80 -2.30 -25.24
C ALA A 744 28.73 -3.16 -25.95
N VAL A 745 27.54 -3.31 -25.36
CA VAL A 745 26.42 -4.07 -25.94
C VAL A 745 25.46 -3.17 -26.75
N LYS A 746 25.49 -1.86 -26.52
CA LYS A 746 24.62 -0.90 -27.23
C LYS A 746 25.13 -0.55 -28.64
N GLY A 747 26.34 -0.98 -28.99
CA GLY A 747 27.04 -0.69 -30.24
C GLY A 747 26.79 -1.69 -31.35
#